data_AF-A0A7J8EXM8-F1
#
_entry.id   AF-A0A7J8EXM8-F1
#
_cell.length_a   1.000
_cell.length_b   1.000
_cell.length_c   1.000
_cell.angle_alpha   90.00
_cell.angle_beta   90.00
_cell.angle_gamma   90.00
#
_symmetry.space_group_name_H-M   'P 1'
#
loop_
_entity.id
_entity.type
_entity.pdbx_description
1 polymer ?
#
loop_
_entity_poly.entity_id
_entity_poly.type
_entity_poly.pdbx_seq_one_letter_code
_entity_poly.pdbx_strand_id
1 'polypeptide(L)'
;MFGRSRSWVGGGHGKSSRNIHSLDHLKYLYHVLTKNTTVTEQNRNLLVETIRSITEILIWGDQNDSSVFDFFLEKNMFVFFLNILRQKSGRYVCVQLLQTLNILFENISHETSLYYLLSNNYVNSIIVHKFDFSDEEIMAYYISFLKTLSLKLNNHTVHFFYNEHTNDFALYTEAIKFFNHPESMVRIAVRTITLNVYKVDNQAMLHYIRDKTAVPYFSNLVWFIGSHVIELDNCVQTDEEHRNRGKLSDLVAEHLDHLHYLNDILIINCEFLNDVLTDHLLNRLFLPLYVYSLENQDKGGERPKISLPVSLYLLSQVFLIIHHAPLVNSLAEVILNGDLSEMYAKPEQDVQRSCAKPSIRCFIKPTETLERSLEMNKHKGKRRVQKRPNYKNVGEEEDEEKGPAEDAQDDAEKAKEIEMVIMERSKLPELASTSVQEQNTTDEEKSAATGLESARWSRPFLDMVYHALDSPDDDYHALFVLCLLYAMSHNKGMDPEKLERIQLPVPSEAEKTTYNHLLAERLIRIMNNAAQPDGKIRLATLELSCLLLKQQVVTSTGCVIKDVHLACLEGAREESVHLVRHFYKGEEIFLDMFEDEYRSMTMKPMNVEYLMMDASILLPPTGTPLTGIDFVKRLPCGDVEKTRRAIRVFFMLRSLSLQLRGEPETQLPLTREEDLIKTDDVLDLNNSDLIACTVITKDGGMVQRFLAVDIYQMSLVEPDVSRLGWGVVKFAGLLQDMQVTGVEDDSRALNITIHKPASSPHSKPFPILQATFIFSDHIRCIIAKQRLAKGRIQARRMKMQRIAALLDLPIQPTTEVLGFGLGSSSSSQHLPFRFYDQCRRGSSDPTVQRSVFASVDKVPGFRV
;
A
#
# COMPACT_ATOMS: atom_id res chain seq x y z
N MET A 1 4.79 -32.61 1.54
CA MET A 1 5.49 -33.48 2.51
C MET A 1 5.09 -34.93 2.29
N PHE A 2 5.66 -35.62 1.30
CA PHE A 2 5.57 -37.08 1.19
C PHE A 2 6.93 -37.66 1.56
N GLY A 3 7.16 -37.84 2.86
CA GLY A 3 8.32 -38.57 3.37
C GLY A 3 8.11 -40.05 3.12
N ARG A 4 8.92 -40.63 2.23
CA ARG A 4 8.99 -42.09 2.01
C ARG A 4 9.32 -42.79 3.32
N SER A 5 8.33 -43.43 3.95
CA SER A 5 8.56 -44.41 5.00
C SER A 5 8.99 -45.73 4.36
N ARG A 6 10.13 -46.26 4.82
CA ARG A 6 10.79 -47.48 4.34
C ARG A 6 9.93 -48.71 4.64
N SER A 7 9.61 -49.49 3.61
CA SER A 7 9.09 -50.85 3.77
C SER A 7 10.20 -51.77 4.28
N TRP A 8 9.99 -52.37 5.45
CA TRP A 8 10.80 -53.50 5.91
C TRP A 8 10.01 -54.78 5.64
N VAL A 9 10.35 -55.47 4.55
CA VAL A 9 9.95 -56.87 4.35
C VAL A 9 11.20 -57.62 3.89
N GLY A 10 11.81 -58.35 4.82
CA GLY A 10 12.78 -59.39 4.51
C GLY A 10 12.05 -60.67 4.10
N GLY A 11 12.36 -61.15 2.90
CA GLY A 11 12.38 -62.56 2.49
C GLY A 11 11.09 -63.39 2.54
N GLY A 12 10.55 -63.75 1.37
CA GLY A 12 9.62 -64.88 1.25
C GLY A 12 8.71 -64.88 0.02
N HIS A 13 9.21 -65.42 -1.09
CA HIS A 13 8.54 -65.90 -2.32
C HIS A 13 7.00 -65.77 -2.44
N GLY A 14 6.57 -65.04 -3.47
CA GLY A 14 5.51 -65.48 -4.39
C GLY A 14 4.06 -65.46 -3.90
N LYS A 15 3.51 -64.27 -3.62
CA LYS A 15 2.08 -63.99 -3.82
C LYS A 15 1.94 -62.67 -4.58
N SER A 16 1.16 -62.72 -5.66
CA SER A 16 0.77 -61.59 -6.50
C SER A 16 0.53 -60.33 -5.65
N SER A 17 1.06 -59.19 -6.11
CA SER A 17 0.70 -57.87 -5.58
C SER A 17 -0.83 -57.77 -5.59
N ARG A 18 -1.47 -57.93 -4.43
CA ARG A 18 -2.91 -57.67 -4.29
C ARG A 18 -3.12 -56.26 -4.82
N ASN A 19 -3.95 -56.13 -5.84
CA ASN A 19 -4.19 -54.86 -6.49
C ASN A 19 -4.80 -53.92 -5.43
N ILE A 20 -3.98 -53.01 -4.91
CA ILE A 20 -4.27 -52.21 -3.70
C ILE A 20 -5.51 -51.34 -3.95
N HIS A 21 -5.71 -50.92 -5.20
CA HIS A 21 -6.89 -50.19 -5.67
C HIS A 21 -7.82 -51.14 -6.44
N SER A 22 -8.53 -52.01 -5.71
CA SER A 22 -9.52 -52.91 -6.31
C SER A 22 -10.80 -53.00 -5.49
N LEU A 23 -11.93 -53.23 -6.16
CA LEU A 23 -13.23 -53.45 -5.53
C LEU A 23 -13.21 -54.62 -4.53
N ASP A 24 -12.45 -55.68 -4.83
CA ASP A 24 -12.32 -56.83 -3.91
C ASP A 24 -11.54 -56.47 -2.65
N HIS A 25 -10.57 -55.55 -2.74
CA HIS A 25 -9.91 -55.02 -1.56
C HIS A 25 -10.88 -54.15 -0.74
N LEU A 26 -11.70 -53.31 -1.37
CA LEU A 26 -12.73 -52.53 -0.68
C LEU A 26 -13.75 -53.41 0.06
N LYS A 27 -14.21 -54.52 -0.55
CA LYS A 27 -15.06 -55.53 0.11
C LYS A 27 -14.41 -56.12 1.35
N TYR A 28 -13.10 -56.40 1.30
CA TYR A 28 -12.34 -56.86 2.46
C TYR A 28 -12.30 -55.79 3.57
N LEU A 29 -12.00 -54.53 3.22
CA LEU A 29 -11.95 -53.43 4.18
C LEU A 29 -13.32 -53.16 4.82
N TYR A 30 -14.40 -53.29 4.06
CA TYR A 30 -15.77 -53.27 4.61
C TYR A 30 -15.97 -54.33 5.69
N HIS A 31 -15.54 -55.58 5.45
CA HIS A 31 -15.61 -56.64 6.45
C HIS A 31 -14.81 -56.32 7.72
N VAL A 32 -13.63 -55.69 7.56
CA VAL A 32 -12.82 -55.23 8.70
C VAL A 32 -13.58 -54.18 9.53
N LEU A 33 -14.23 -53.19 8.90
CA LEU A 33 -15.04 -52.19 9.60
C LEU A 33 -16.25 -52.80 10.31
N THR A 34 -16.97 -53.72 9.66
CA THR A 34 -18.15 -54.37 10.27
C THR A 34 -17.79 -55.22 11.50
N LYS A 35 -16.59 -55.82 11.53
CA LYS A 35 -16.10 -56.58 12.68
C LYS A 35 -15.59 -55.71 13.83
N ASN A 36 -15.17 -54.48 13.54
CA ASN A 36 -14.54 -53.56 14.49
C ASN A 36 -15.36 -52.28 14.61
N THR A 37 -16.64 -52.41 14.98
CA THR A 37 -17.54 -51.26 15.10
C THR A 37 -17.19 -50.36 16.28
N THR A 38 -16.64 -50.92 17.36
CA THR A 38 -16.20 -50.19 18.54
C THR A 38 -14.70 -49.92 18.55
N VAL A 39 -14.30 -48.66 18.80
CA VAL A 39 -12.88 -48.29 18.86
C VAL A 39 -12.30 -48.65 20.22
N THR A 40 -11.17 -49.36 20.20
CA THR A 40 -10.39 -49.77 21.37
C THR A 40 -8.91 -49.45 21.14
N GLU A 41 -8.10 -49.44 22.19
CA GLU A 41 -6.65 -49.19 22.07
C GLU A 41 -5.94 -50.22 21.17
N GLN A 42 -6.47 -51.44 21.09
CA GLN A 42 -5.89 -52.55 20.31
C GLN A 42 -6.21 -52.45 18.83
N ASN A 43 -7.39 -51.94 18.46
CA ASN A 43 -7.84 -51.88 17.05
C ASN A 43 -7.76 -50.48 16.41
N ARG A 44 -7.46 -49.41 17.18
CA ARG A 44 -7.42 -48.03 16.65
C ARG A 44 -6.50 -47.84 15.44
N ASN A 45 -5.31 -48.45 15.46
CA ASN A 45 -4.36 -48.34 14.35
C ASN A 45 -4.86 -49.06 13.10
N LEU A 46 -5.49 -50.23 13.29
CA LEU A 46 -6.12 -50.99 12.21
C LEU A 46 -7.26 -50.19 11.58
N LEU A 47 -8.12 -49.57 12.40
CA LEU A 47 -9.26 -48.79 11.92
C LEU A 47 -8.83 -47.53 11.16
N VAL A 48 -7.84 -46.79 11.67
CA VAL A 48 -7.27 -45.63 10.99
C VAL A 48 -6.70 -46.03 9.62
N GLU A 49 -5.89 -47.09 9.57
CA GLU A 49 -5.28 -47.57 8.32
C GLU A 49 -6.32 -48.10 7.32
N THR A 50 -7.38 -48.72 7.83
CA THR A 50 -8.52 -49.18 7.03
C THR A 50 -9.25 -47.99 6.41
N ILE A 51 -9.53 -46.92 7.17
CA ILE A 51 -10.18 -45.69 6.70
C ILE A 51 -9.31 -44.98 5.64
N ARG A 52 -7.99 -44.89 5.89
CA ARG A 52 -7.01 -44.32 4.96
C ARG A 52 -7.01 -45.10 3.63
N SER A 53 -6.94 -46.43 3.71
CA SER A 53 -6.95 -47.31 2.54
C SER A 53 -8.26 -47.20 1.74
N ILE A 54 -9.42 -47.14 2.42
CA ILE A 54 -10.71 -46.91 1.76
C ILE A 54 -10.69 -45.58 1.01
N THR A 55 -10.16 -44.53 1.63
CA THR A 55 -10.09 -43.19 1.01
C THR A 55 -9.19 -43.15 -0.21
N GLU A 56 -8.03 -43.81 -0.16
CA GLU A 56 -7.16 -43.95 -1.34
C GLU A 56 -7.86 -44.70 -2.48
N ILE A 57 -8.62 -45.76 -2.16
CA ILE A 57 -9.42 -46.50 -3.15
C ILE A 57 -10.54 -45.63 -3.71
N LEU A 58 -11.21 -44.81 -2.90
CA LEU A 58 -12.24 -43.88 -3.36
C LEU A 58 -11.68 -42.81 -4.30
N ILE A 59 -10.54 -42.20 -3.96
CA ILE A 59 -9.91 -41.19 -4.82
C ILE A 59 -9.49 -41.82 -6.16
N TRP A 60 -8.90 -43.03 -6.12
CA TRP A 60 -8.55 -43.73 -7.35
C TRP A 60 -9.79 -44.16 -8.15
N GLY A 61 -10.81 -44.68 -7.46
CA GLY A 61 -12.08 -45.14 -8.05
C GLY A 61 -12.86 -44.00 -8.71
N ASP A 62 -12.82 -42.79 -8.14
CA ASP A 62 -13.43 -41.58 -8.73
C ASP A 62 -13.02 -41.41 -10.19
N GLN A 63 -11.72 -41.57 -10.46
CA GLN A 63 -11.12 -41.29 -11.76
C GLN A 63 -11.04 -42.51 -12.68
N ASN A 64 -11.10 -43.74 -12.14
CA ASN A 64 -10.75 -44.95 -12.89
C ASN A 64 -11.83 -46.05 -12.88
N ASP A 65 -12.68 -46.13 -11.85
CA ASP A 65 -13.64 -47.24 -11.70
C ASP A 65 -14.86 -46.83 -10.84
N SER A 66 -15.98 -46.53 -11.51
CA SER A 66 -17.22 -46.12 -10.85
C SER A 66 -17.83 -47.20 -9.96
N SER A 67 -17.54 -48.49 -10.20
CA SER A 67 -18.09 -49.61 -9.43
C SER A 67 -17.64 -49.57 -7.96
N VAL A 68 -16.51 -48.92 -7.68
CA VAL A 68 -16.00 -48.65 -6.33
C VAL A 68 -16.97 -47.77 -5.55
N PHE A 69 -17.45 -46.69 -6.16
CA PHE A 69 -18.42 -45.78 -5.54
C PHE A 69 -19.79 -46.44 -5.39
N ASP A 70 -20.24 -47.19 -6.39
CA ASP A 70 -21.52 -47.92 -6.32
C ASP A 70 -21.54 -48.85 -5.10
N PHE A 71 -20.48 -49.63 -4.89
CA PHE A 71 -20.36 -50.51 -3.74
C PHE A 71 -20.27 -49.75 -2.40
N PHE A 72 -19.49 -48.67 -2.36
CA PHE A 72 -19.34 -47.83 -1.16
C PHE A 72 -20.70 -47.27 -0.69
N LEU A 73 -21.53 -46.83 -1.65
CA LEU A 73 -22.87 -46.30 -1.40
C LEU A 73 -23.85 -47.41 -1.04
N GLU A 74 -23.87 -48.52 -1.78
CA GLU A 74 -24.75 -49.67 -1.50
C GLU A 74 -24.58 -50.19 -0.07
N LYS A 75 -23.34 -50.17 0.45
CA LYS A 75 -23.02 -50.62 1.81
C LYS A 75 -23.03 -49.50 2.85
N ASN A 76 -23.42 -48.27 2.49
CA ASN A 76 -23.44 -47.10 3.38
C ASN A 76 -22.13 -46.92 4.16
N MET A 77 -20.99 -47.16 3.51
CA MET A 77 -19.70 -47.27 4.21
C MET A 77 -19.28 -45.96 4.90
N PHE A 78 -19.78 -44.81 4.44
CA PHE A 78 -19.52 -43.50 5.07
C PHE A 78 -20.04 -43.42 6.51
N VAL A 79 -21.09 -44.16 6.88
CA VAL A 79 -21.65 -44.14 8.25
C VAL A 79 -20.65 -44.64 9.29
N PHE A 80 -19.74 -45.55 8.90
CA PHE A 80 -18.70 -46.05 9.80
C PHE A 80 -17.75 -44.95 10.24
N PHE A 81 -17.45 -44.00 9.34
CA PHE A 81 -16.58 -42.86 9.62
C PHE A 81 -17.22 -41.98 10.72
N LEU A 82 -18.51 -41.67 10.55
CA LEU A 82 -19.28 -40.90 11.53
C LEU A 82 -19.41 -41.64 12.88
N ASN A 83 -19.66 -42.95 12.85
CA ASN A 83 -19.80 -43.76 14.06
C ASN A 83 -18.48 -43.85 14.84
N ILE A 84 -17.34 -43.98 14.14
CA ILE A 84 -16.01 -43.99 14.76
C ILE A 84 -15.71 -42.64 15.41
N LEU A 85 -16.07 -41.54 14.74
CA LEU A 85 -15.90 -40.18 15.26
C LEU A 85 -16.71 -39.95 16.55
N ARG A 86 -17.95 -40.45 16.61
CA ARG A 86 -18.85 -40.28 17.76
C ARG A 86 -18.43 -41.02 19.03
N GLN A 87 -17.56 -42.01 18.93
CA GLN A 87 -17.21 -42.90 20.04
C GLN A 87 -16.18 -42.34 21.03
N LYS A 88 -15.82 -41.05 20.94
CA LYS A 88 -14.75 -40.45 21.76
C LYS A 88 -13.46 -41.27 21.74
N SER A 89 -13.07 -41.68 20.54
CA SER A 89 -12.01 -42.65 20.23
C SER A 89 -10.57 -42.14 20.45
N GLY A 90 -10.40 -41.01 21.14
CA GLY A 90 -9.13 -40.35 21.43
C GLY A 90 -8.61 -39.45 20.29
N ARG A 91 -7.65 -38.56 20.62
CA ARG A 91 -7.07 -37.57 19.70
C ARG A 91 -6.61 -38.17 18.37
N TYR A 92 -5.81 -39.24 18.43
CA TYR A 92 -5.18 -39.85 17.26
C TYR A 92 -6.21 -40.27 16.20
N VAL A 93 -7.29 -40.94 16.60
CA VAL A 93 -8.31 -41.43 15.65
C VAL A 93 -9.09 -40.26 15.06
N CYS A 94 -9.43 -39.26 15.88
CA CYS A 94 -10.15 -38.06 15.44
C CYS A 94 -9.35 -37.27 14.39
N VAL A 95 -8.09 -36.96 14.69
CA VAL A 95 -7.17 -36.25 13.79
C VAL A 95 -7.04 -36.99 12.45
N GLN A 96 -6.76 -38.29 12.50
CA GLN A 96 -6.57 -39.09 11.29
C GLN A 96 -7.84 -39.17 10.45
N LEU A 97 -9.01 -39.24 11.08
CA LEU A 97 -10.29 -39.27 10.37
C LEU A 97 -10.59 -37.93 9.69
N LEU A 98 -10.40 -36.80 10.39
CA LEU A 98 -10.55 -35.46 9.82
C LEU A 98 -9.56 -35.23 8.67
N GLN A 99 -8.29 -35.60 8.85
CA GLN A 99 -7.27 -35.52 7.81
C GLN A 99 -7.66 -36.36 6.58
N THR A 100 -8.12 -37.58 6.80
CA THR A 100 -8.52 -38.49 5.72
C THR A 100 -9.72 -37.93 4.95
N LEU A 101 -10.74 -37.42 5.65
CA LEU A 101 -11.89 -36.77 5.01
C LEU A 101 -11.48 -35.52 4.23
N ASN A 102 -10.57 -34.72 4.77
CA ASN A 102 -10.07 -33.54 4.08
C ASN A 102 -9.40 -33.92 2.75
N ILE A 103 -8.52 -34.92 2.77
CA ILE A 103 -7.86 -35.45 1.56
C ILE A 103 -8.89 -36.00 0.57
N LEU A 104 -9.92 -36.71 1.04
CA LEU A 104 -11.00 -37.22 0.19
C LEU A 104 -11.68 -36.09 -0.58
N PHE A 105 -12.19 -35.07 0.12
CA PHE A 105 -12.93 -33.99 -0.53
C PHE A 105 -12.03 -33.07 -1.36
N GLU A 106 -10.76 -32.91 -1.01
CA GLU A 106 -9.81 -32.15 -1.82
C GLU A 106 -9.61 -32.80 -3.20
N ASN A 107 -9.49 -34.12 -3.25
CA ASN A 107 -9.09 -34.87 -4.44
C ASN A 107 -10.23 -35.44 -5.29
N ILE A 108 -11.49 -35.36 -4.83
CA ILE A 108 -12.63 -35.75 -5.67
C ILE A 108 -12.85 -34.72 -6.78
N SER A 109 -12.94 -35.26 -7.99
CA SER A 109 -12.98 -34.53 -9.25
C SER A 109 -14.34 -34.61 -9.93
N HIS A 110 -15.02 -35.77 -9.88
CA HIS A 110 -16.30 -35.94 -10.54
C HIS A 110 -17.48 -35.41 -9.70
N GLU A 111 -18.35 -34.62 -10.33
CA GLU A 111 -19.52 -34.01 -9.69
C GLU A 111 -20.49 -35.06 -9.13
N THR A 112 -20.71 -36.15 -9.86
CA THR A 112 -21.59 -37.25 -9.43
C THR A 112 -21.11 -37.87 -8.11
N SER A 113 -19.81 -38.18 -8.00
CA SER A 113 -19.21 -38.71 -6.77
C SER A 113 -19.32 -37.74 -5.61
N LEU A 114 -19.07 -36.45 -5.87
CA LEU A 114 -19.24 -35.39 -4.89
C LEU A 114 -20.68 -35.30 -4.38
N TYR A 115 -21.67 -35.30 -5.28
CA TYR A 115 -23.09 -35.24 -4.92
C TYR A 115 -23.50 -36.44 -4.06
N TYR A 116 -23.02 -37.64 -4.39
CA TYR A 116 -23.31 -38.81 -3.59
C TYR A 116 -22.77 -38.71 -2.17
N LEU A 117 -21.52 -38.26 -1.99
CA LEU A 117 -20.96 -38.09 -0.66
C LEU A 117 -21.69 -37.02 0.18
N LEU A 118 -22.18 -35.97 -0.46
CA LEU A 118 -22.91 -34.89 0.21
C LEU A 118 -24.38 -35.25 0.51
N SER A 119 -25.01 -36.10 -0.32
CA SER A 119 -26.46 -36.36 -0.29
C SER A 119 -27.01 -36.95 1.01
N ASN A 120 -26.24 -37.78 1.72
CA ASN A 120 -26.72 -38.50 2.92
C ASN A 120 -26.62 -37.68 4.22
N ASN A 121 -26.30 -36.39 4.14
CA ASN A 121 -26.22 -35.48 5.29
C ASN A 121 -25.18 -35.88 6.37
N TYR A 122 -24.33 -36.88 6.10
CA TYR A 122 -23.26 -37.29 7.00
C TYR A 122 -22.20 -36.20 7.15
N VAL A 123 -21.90 -35.47 6.07
CA VAL A 123 -20.96 -34.34 6.11
C VAL A 123 -21.43 -33.25 7.06
N ASN A 124 -22.69 -32.81 6.97
CA ASN A 124 -23.24 -31.84 7.94
C ASN A 124 -23.22 -32.39 9.37
N SER A 125 -23.44 -33.69 9.55
CA SER A 125 -23.34 -34.35 10.86
C SER A 125 -21.92 -34.33 11.44
N ILE A 126 -20.89 -34.35 10.58
CA ILE A 126 -19.48 -34.21 10.97
C ILE A 126 -19.18 -32.74 11.28
N ILE A 127 -19.68 -31.79 10.48
CA ILE A 127 -19.50 -30.35 10.72
C ILE A 127 -20.04 -29.96 12.10
N VAL A 128 -21.28 -30.35 12.44
CA VAL A 128 -21.89 -29.99 13.73
C VAL A 128 -21.41 -30.83 14.91
N HIS A 129 -20.47 -31.76 14.68
CA HIS A 129 -19.94 -32.60 15.74
C HIS A 129 -19.20 -31.75 16.78
N LYS A 130 -19.34 -32.11 18.06
CA LYS A 130 -18.73 -31.39 19.19
C LYS A 130 -17.30 -31.91 19.41
N PHE A 131 -16.36 -31.38 18.64
CA PHE A 131 -14.94 -31.62 18.82
C PHE A 131 -14.41 -30.94 20.09
N ASP A 132 -13.34 -31.50 20.65
CA ASP A 132 -12.57 -30.86 21.72
C ASP A 132 -11.54 -29.92 21.10
N PHE A 133 -11.92 -28.65 21.04
CA PHE A 133 -11.11 -27.58 20.46
C PHE A 133 -10.03 -27.03 21.41
N SER A 134 -9.90 -27.58 22.62
CA SER A 134 -8.70 -27.35 23.43
C SER A 134 -7.44 -27.96 22.80
N ASP A 135 -7.61 -28.90 21.86
CA ASP A 135 -6.55 -29.47 21.05
C ASP A 135 -6.39 -28.69 19.72
N GLU A 136 -5.31 -27.91 19.62
CA GLU A 136 -4.97 -27.09 18.44
C GLU A 136 -4.85 -27.93 17.16
N GLU A 137 -4.41 -29.20 17.26
CA GLU A 137 -4.28 -30.07 16.09
C GLU A 137 -5.66 -30.45 15.53
N ILE A 138 -6.60 -30.82 16.41
CA ILE A 138 -7.99 -31.13 16.02
C ILE A 138 -8.64 -29.90 15.38
N MET A 139 -8.45 -28.71 15.99
CA MET A 139 -8.93 -27.45 15.44
C MET A 139 -8.39 -27.20 14.03
N ALA A 140 -7.08 -27.32 13.83
CA ALA A 140 -6.43 -27.06 12.54
C ALA A 140 -6.99 -27.97 11.44
N TYR A 141 -7.14 -29.28 11.70
CA TYR A 141 -7.72 -30.21 10.73
C TYR A 141 -9.21 -29.96 10.50
N TYR A 142 -9.96 -29.59 11.53
CA TYR A 142 -11.38 -29.25 11.41
C TYR A 142 -11.59 -28.01 10.53
N ILE A 143 -10.86 -26.92 10.80
CA ILE A 143 -10.92 -25.69 10.01
C ILE A 143 -10.47 -25.93 8.56
N SER A 144 -9.42 -26.73 8.37
CA SER A 144 -8.97 -27.14 7.03
C SER A 144 -10.06 -27.91 6.29
N PHE A 145 -10.74 -28.83 6.97
CA PHE A 145 -11.88 -29.57 6.41
C PHE A 145 -13.03 -28.64 6.01
N LEU A 146 -13.45 -27.69 6.86
CA LEU A 146 -14.47 -26.70 6.50
C LEU A 146 -14.06 -25.85 5.29
N LYS A 147 -12.79 -25.43 5.24
CA LYS A 147 -12.24 -24.67 4.11
C LYS A 147 -12.32 -25.49 2.81
N THR A 148 -11.90 -26.75 2.83
CA THR A 148 -11.98 -27.65 1.66
C THR A 148 -13.41 -27.83 1.17
N LEU A 149 -14.37 -28.00 2.08
CA LEU A 149 -15.79 -28.06 1.71
C LEU A 149 -16.29 -26.75 1.10
N SER A 150 -15.88 -25.61 1.64
CA SER A 150 -16.27 -24.30 1.09
C SER A 150 -15.78 -24.09 -0.35
N LEU A 151 -14.65 -24.68 -0.74
CA LEU A 151 -14.12 -24.61 -2.10
C LEU A 151 -14.92 -25.45 -3.10
N LYS A 152 -15.77 -26.36 -2.62
CA LYS A 152 -16.69 -27.16 -3.44
C LYS A 152 -18.09 -26.55 -3.53
N LEU A 153 -18.32 -25.37 -2.94
CA LEU A 153 -19.61 -24.68 -3.01
C LEU A 153 -19.83 -24.06 -4.39
N ASN A 154 -21.02 -24.30 -4.94
CA ASN A 154 -21.58 -23.66 -6.13
C ASN A 154 -23.11 -23.64 -6.01
N ASN A 155 -23.79 -23.08 -7.02
CA ASN A 155 -25.25 -22.93 -7.02
C ASN A 155 -26.01 -24.27 -6.88
N HIS A 156 -25.38 -25.41 -7.21
CA HIS A 156 -25.96 -26.74 -7.06
C HIS A 156 -25.62 -27.38 -5.70
N THR A 157 -24.34 -27.34 -5.30
CA THR A 157 -23.88 -28.02 -4.08
C THR A 157 -24.31 -27.32 -2.80
N VAL A 158 -24.62 -26.03 -2.86
CA VAL A 158 -25.09 -25.24 -1.70
C VAL A 158 -26.32 -25.86 -1.03
N HIS A 159 -27.20 -26.50 -1.81
CA HIS A 159 -28.41 -27.14 -1.30
C HIS A 159 -28.13 -28.37 -0.41
N PHE A 160 -26.92 -28.95 -0.46
CA PHE A 160 -26.52 -30.00 0.49
C PHE A 160 -26.12 -29.44 1.85
N PHE A 161 -25.75 -28.16 1.94
CA PHE A 161 -25.29 -27.54 3.19
C PHE A 161 -26.31 -26.58 3.79
N TYR A 162 -27.11 -25.92 2.95
CA TYR A 162 -28.19 -25.04 3.35
C TYR A 162 -29.55 -25.69 3.13
N ASN A 163 -30.30 -25.84 4.22
CA ASN A 163 -31.68 -26.29 4.17
C ASN A 163 -32.63 -25.11 4.38
N GLU A 164 -33.36 -24.76 3.32
CA GLU A 164 -34.30 -23.64 3.27
C GLU A 164 -35.48 -23.82 4.24
N HIS A 165 -35.97 -25.05 4.41
CA HIS A 165 -37.12 -25.33 5.27
C HIS A 165 -36.78 -25.18 6.76
N THR A 166 -35.57 -25.61 7.16
CA THR A 166 -35.12 -25.54 8.55
C THR A 166 -34.33 -24.27 8.84
N ASN A 167 -33.98 -23.47 7.83
CA ASN A 167 -33.06 -22.33 7.94
C ASN A 167 -31.78 -22.73 8.67
N ASP A 168 -31.15 -23.82 8.24
CA ASP A 168 -29.91 -24.33 8.82
C ASP A 168 -28.83 -24.39 7.76
N PHE A 169 -27.69 -23.77 8.06
CA PHE A 169 -26.52 -23.76 7.19
C PHE A 169 -25.29 -24.14 8.02
N ALA A 170 -25.06 -25.44 8.19
CA ALA A 170 -24.06 -25.96 9.12
C ALA A 170 -22.65 -25.44 8.80
N LEU A 171 -22.24 -25.53 7.53
CA LEU A 171 -20.91 -25.13 7.07
C LEU A 171 -20.59 -23.66 7.42
N TYR A 172 -21.50 -22.74 7.09
CA TYR A 172 -21.30 -21.32 7.35
C TYR A 172 -21.42 -20.98 8.85
N THR A 173 -22.47 -21.45 9.52
CA THR A 173 -22.74 -21.08 10.92
C THR A 173 -21.72 -21.63 11.91
N GLU A 174 -21.14 -22.82 11.66
CA GLU A 174 -20.04 -23.35 12.49
C GLU A 174 -18.71 -22.65 12.18
N ALA A 175 -18.44 -22.29 10.91
CA ALA A 175 -17.21 -21.60 10.54
C ALA A 175 -17.09 -20.20 11.16
N ILE A 176 -18.14 -19.38 11.12
CA ILE A 176 -18.08 -17.99 11.59
C ILE A 176 -17.87 -17.85 13.09
N LYS A 177 -18.03 -18.91 13.89
CA LYS A 177 -17.71 -18.88 15.34
C LYS A 177 -16.23 -18.63 15.60
N PHE A 178 -15.37 -19.04 14.67
CA PHE A 178 -13.91 -18.90 14.76
C PHE A 178 -13.37 -17.60 14.15
N PHE A 179 -14.22 -16.63 13.83
CA PHE A 179 -13.80 -15.37 13.19
C PHE A 179 -12.77 -14.57 14.00
N ASN A 180 -12.85 -14.67 15.33
CA ASN A 180 -11.96 -14.03 16.30
C ASN A 180 -11.14 -15.08 17.06
N HIS A 181 -10.54 -16.03 16.34
CA HIS A 181 -9.60 -16.99 16.90
C HIS A 181 -8.22 -16.33 17.09
N PRO A 182 -7.42 -16.65 18.14
CA PRO A 182 -6.09 -16.05 18.35
C PRO A 182 -5.09 -16.36 17.21
N GLU A 183 -5.17 -17.54 16.60
CA GLU A 183 -4.32 -17.88 15.45
C GLU A 183 -4.79 -17.23 14.14
N SER A 184 -3.89 -16.48 13.50
CA SER A 184 -4.18 -15.79 12.22
C SER A 184 -4.58 -16.76 11.10
N MET A 185 -3.94 -17.93 11.02
CA MET A 185 -4.27 -18.94 10.00
C MET A 185 -5.73 -19.42 10.08
N VAL A 186 -6.28 -19.54 11.30
CA VAL A 186 -7.69 -19.89 11.50
C VAL A 186 -8.59 -18.73 11.03
N ARG A 187 -8.26 -17.48 11.39
CA ARG A 187 -9.00 -16.30 10.91
C ARG A 187 -9.01 -16.22 9.38
N ILE A 188 -7.86 -16.43 8.74
CA ILE A 188 -7.71 -16.44 7.26
C ILE A 188 -8.57 -17.54 6.63
N ALA A 189 -8.60 -18.74 7.21
CA ALA A 189 -9.43 -19.83 6.72
C ALA A 189 -10.93 -19.50 6.84
N VAL A 190 -11.37 -18.93 7.98
CA VAL A 190 -12.76 -18.48 8.17
C VAL A 190 -13.14 -17.41 7.16
N ARG A 191 -12.27 -16.41 6.94
CA ARG A 191 -12.48 -15.38 5.91
C ARG A 191 -12.62 -15.99 4.51
N THR A 192 -11.79 -16.97 4.18
CA THR A 192 -11.89 -17.70 2.91
C THR A 192 -13.24 -18.42 2.78
N ILE A 193 -13.68 -19.11 3.84
CA ILE A 193 -14.97 -19.81 3.86
C ILE A 193 -16.12 -18.81 3.66
N THR A 194 -16.13 -17.69 4.39
CA THR A 194 -17.18 -16.68 4.27
C THR A 194 -17.22 -16.05 2.88
N LEU A 195 -16.06 -15.74 2.27
CA LEU A 195 -16.00 -15.20 0.92
C LEU A 195 -16.52 -16.20 -0.12
N ASN A 196 -16.17 -17.49 0.01
CA ASN A 196 -16.69 -18.54 -0.86
C ASN A 196 -18.21 -18.68 -0.74
N VAL A 197 -18.74 -18.60 0.49
CA VAL A 197 -20.19 -18.63 0.74
C VAL A 197 -20.89 -17.43 0.12
N TYR A 198 -20.37 -16.21 0.30
CA TYR A 198 -20.99 -14.99 -0.22
C TYR A 198 -20.95 -14.89 -1.75
N LYS A 199 -20.01 -15.58 -2.41
CA LYS A 199 -19.92 -15.66 -3.88
C LYS A 199 -20.98 -16.57 -4.52
N VAL A 200 -21.65 -17.43 -3.76
CA VAL A 200 -22.68 -18.34 -4.30
C VAL A 200 -23.97 -17.56 -4.50
N ASP A 201 -24.45 -17.51 -5.74
CA ASP A 201 -25.70 -16.83 -6.10
C ASP A 201 -26.92 -17.72 -5.79
N ASN A 202 -27.25 -17.81 -4.50
CA ASN A 202 -28.45 -18.48 -4.01
C ASN A 202 -29.25 -17.53 -3.11
N GLN A 203 -30.35 -16.99 -3.63
CA GLN A 203 -31.12 -15.94 -2.97
C GLN A 203 -31.72 -16.36 -1.61
N ALA A 204 -32.17 -17.61 -1.47
CA ALA A 204 -32.73 -18.11 -0.21
C ALA A 204 -31.65 -18.17 0.90
N MET A 205 -30.49 -18.73 0.57
CA MET A 205 -29.33 -18.77 1.47
C MET A 205 -28.85 -17.35 1.85
N LEU A 206 -28.76 -16.47 0.86
CA LEU A 206 -28.33 -15.09 1.03
C LEU A 206 -29.30 -14.28 1.93
N HIS A 207 -30.62 -14.46 1.76
CA HIS A 207 -31.62 -13.90 2.67
C HIS A 207 -31.51 -14.49 4.09
N TYR A 208 -31.26 -15.78 4.23
CA TYR A 208 -30.99 -16.39 5.53
C TYR A 208 -29.79 -15.73 6.21
N ILE A 209 -28.68 -15.54 5.49
CA ILE A 209 -27.47 -14.89 6.00
C ILE A 209 -27.81 -13.47 6.47
N ARG A 210 -28.47 -12.68 5.64
CA ARG A 210 -28.90 -11.32 5.99
C ARG A 210 -29.71 -11.27 7.29
N ASP A 211 -30.76 -12.10 7.36
CA ASP A 211 -31.79 -11.99 8.39
C ASP A 211 -31.36 -12.63 9.72
N LYS A 212 -30.44 -13.60 9.70
CA LYS A 212 -30.08 -14.42 10.86
C LYS A 212 -28.65 -14.25 11.36
N THR A 213 -27.69 -13.93 10.48
CA THR A 213 -26.27 -14.03 10.84
C THR A 213 -25.45 -12.79 10.54
N ALA A 214 -25.76 -12.03 9.47
CA ALA A 214 -24.96 -10.90 9.01
C ALA A 214 -24.83 -9.80 10.08
N VAL A 215 -25.96 -9.38 10.68
CA VAL A 215 -25.97 -8.36 11.74
C VAL A 215 -25.12 -8.74 12.95
N PRO A 216 -25.33 -9.90 13.63
CA PRO A 216 -24.51 -10.27 14.77
C PRO A 216 -23.05 -10.54 14.37
N TYR A 217 -22.80 -11.11 13.19
CA TYR A 217 -21.44 -11.35 12.69
C TYR A 217 -20.68 -10.04 12.47
N PHE A 218 -21.21 -9.12 11.65
CA PHE A 218 -20.57 -7.85 11.36
C PHE A 218 -20.46 -6.96 12.59
N SER A 219 -21.45 -6.95 13.49
CA SER A 219 -21.34 -6.24 14.75
C SER A 219 -20.17 -6.74 15.62
N ASN A 220 -19.94 -8.05 15.69
CA ASN A 220 -18.82 -8.59 16.45
C ASN A 220 -17.48 -8.40 15.73
N LEU A 221 -17.45 -8.53 14.40
CA LEU A 221 -16.28 -8.27 13.57
C LEU A 221 -15.79 -6.83 13.70
N VAL A 222 -16.70 -5.86 13.56
CA VAL A 222 -16.40 -4.43 13.65
C VAL A 222 -15.92 -4.05 15.05
N TRP A 223 -16.53 -4.62 16.11
CA TRP A 223 -16.05 -4.45 17.48
C TRP A 223 -14.64 -5.01 17.69
N PHE A 224 -14.36 -6.20 17.15
CA PHE A 224 -13.03 -6.81 17.20
C PHE A 224 -11.98 -5.92 16.52
N ILE A 225 -12.27 -5.42 15.31
CA ILE A 225 -11.38 -4.52 14.57
C ILE A 225 -11.14 -3.22 15.36
N GLY A 226 -12.18 -2.62 15.94
CA GLY A 226 -12.01 -1.42 16.74
C GLY A 226 -11.23 -1.65 18.04
N SER A 227 -11.39 -2.82 18.67
CA SER A 227 -10.59 -3.21 19.85
C SER A 227 -9.11 -3.36 19.48
N HIS A 228 -8.82 -3.96 18.33
CA HIS A 228 -7.46 -4.07 17.78
C HIS A 228 -6.84 -2.70 17.47
N VAL A 229 -7.63 -1.78 16.92
CA VAL A 229 -7.20 -0.40 16.67
C VAL A 229 -6.86 0.35 17.96
N ILE A 230 -7.61 0.13 19.05
CA ILE A 230 -7.29 0.72 20.35
C ILE A 230 -5.97 0.15 20.89
N GLU A 231 -5.69 -1.15 20.69
CA GLU A 231 -4.38 -1.72 21.04
C GLU A 231 -3.23 -1.11 20.20
N LEU A 232 -3.45 -0.91 18.90
CA LEU A 232 -2.52 -0.22 18.01
C LEU A 232 -2.22 1.19 18.51
N ASP A 233 -3.25 1.96 18.86
CA ASP A 233 -3.08 3.31 19.39
C ASP A 233 -2.31 3.34 20.71
N ASN A 234 -2.64 2.44 21.64
CA ASN A 234 -1.89 2.29 22.89
C ASN A 234 -0.41 1.95 22.63
N CYS A 235 -0.13 1.12 21.62
CA CYS A 235 1.25 0.80 21.22
C CYS A 235 1.99 2.04 20.69
N VAL A 236 1.33 2.88 19.88
CA VAL A 236 1.92 4.12 19.37
C VAL A 236 2.20 5.12 20.48
N GLN A 237 1.23 5.32 21.39
CA GLN A 237 1.36 6.29 22.50
C GLN A 237 2.43 5.89 23.53
N THR A 238 2.74 4.60 23.67
CA THR A 238 3.71 4.10 24.65
C THR A 238 5.12 3.90 24.10
N ASP A 239 5.32 3.99 22.78
CA ASP A 239 6.57 3.62 22.11
C ASP A 239 7.35 4.82 21.52
N GLU A 240 7.50 5.89 22.29
CA GLU A 240 8.27 7.08 21.86
C GLU A 240 9.73 6.74 21.50
N GLU A 241 10.32 5.75 22.19
CA GLU A 241 11.70 5.32 21.97
C GLU A 241 11.88 4.26 20.86
N HIS A 242 10.82 3.91 20.12
CA HIS A 242 10.88 2.96 19.01
C HIS A 242 11.39 1.55 19.42
N ARG A 243 11.11 1.12 20.65
CA ARG A 243 11.52 -0.18 21.21
C ARG A 243 10.59 -1.31 20.76
N ASN A 244 9.31 -1.03 20.51
CA ASN A 244 8.27 -2.03 20.19
C ASN A 244 7.91 -2.07 18.69
N ARG A 245 8.80 -1.63 17.79
CA ARG A 245 8.56 -1.58 16.34
C ARG A 245 8.06 -2.90 15.73
N GLY A 246 8.56 -4.04 16.22
CA GLY A 246 8.10 -5.36 15.75
C GLY A 246 6.62 -5.58 16.05
N LYS A 247 6.21 -5.35 17.31
CA LYS A 247 4.80 -5.44 17.73
C LYS A 247 3.93 -4.47 16.94
N LEU A 248 4.36 -3.23 16.77
CA LEU A 248 3.59 -2.24 16.01
C LEU A 248 3.43 -2.64 14.54
N SER A 249 4.48 -3.20 13.92
CA SER A 249 4.42 -3.74 12.56
C SER A 249 3.41 -4.88 12.44
N ASP A 250 3.37 -5.78 13.41
CA ASP A 250 2.42 -6.90 13.42
C ASP A 250 0.97 -6.39 13.56
N LEU A 251 0.73 -5.41 14.46
CA LEU A 251 -0.58 -4.79 14.65
C LEU A 251 -1.08 -4.08 13.39
N VAL A 252 -0.19 -3.33 12.71
CA VAL A 252 -0.50 -2.65 11.44
C VAL A 252 -0.81 -3.68 10.35
N ALA A 253 0.00 -4.73 10.20
CA ALA A 253 -0.23 -5.79 9.22
C ALA A 253 -1.58 -6.48 9.43
N GLU A 254 -1.93 -6.81 10.68
CA GLU A 254 -3.22 -7.40 11.00
C GLU A 254 -4.39 -6.44 10.72
N HIS A 255 -4.22 -5.14 10.98
CA HIS A 255 -5.24 -4.14 10.64
C HIS A 255 -5.46 -4.05 9.11
N LEU A 256 -4.38 -4.05 8.33
CA LEU A 256 -4.46 -4.07 6.86
C LEU A 256 -5.17 -5.33 6.36
N ASP A 257 -4.87 -6.49 6.93
CA ASP A 257 -5.57 -7.75 6.63
C ASP A 257 -7.07 -7.68 6.91
N HIS A 258 -7.49 -6.96 7.97
CA HIS A 258 -8.91 -6.70 8.24
C HIS A 258 -9.55 -5.83 7.18
N LEU A 259 -8.92 -4.72 6.80
CA LEU A 259 -9.45 -3.81 5.77
C LEU A 259 -9.54 -4.49 4.41
N HIS A 260 -8.54 -5.28 4.01
CA HIS A 260 -8.60 -6.05 2.77
C HIS A 260 -9.72 -7.08 2.78
N TYR A 261 -9.93 -7.78 3.90
CA TYR A 261 -11.07 -8.69 4.03
C TYR A 261 -12.43 -7.99 3.90
N LEU A 262 -12.59 -6.82 4.54
CA LEU A 262 -13.80 -6.01 4.41
C LEU A 262 -14.02 -5.56 2.96
N ASN A 263 -12.96 -5.11 2.29
CA ASN A 263 -13.01 -4.73 0.89
C ASN A 263 -13.36 -5.92 -0.02
N ASP A 264 -12.81 -7.12 0.24
CA ASP A 264 -13.16 -8.34 -0.51
C ASP A 264 -14.64 -8.67 -0.41
N ILE A 265 -15.27 -8.49 0.77
CA ILE A 265 -16.73 -8.65 0.92
C ILE A 265 -17.47 -7.64 0.05
N LEU A 266 -17.05 -6.36 0.09
CA LEU A 266 -17.70 -5.29 -0.67
C LEU A 266 -17.59 -5.51 -2.19
N ILE A 267 -16.45 -6.04 -2.66
CA ILE A 267 -16.18 -6.35 -4.08
C ILE A 267 -17.04 -7.51 -4.60
N ILE A 268 -17.47 -8.45 -3.75
CA ILE A 268 -18.43 -9.50 -4.16
C ILE A 268 -19.73 -8.89 -4.71
N ASN A 269 -20.03 -7.64 -4.35
CA ASN A 269 -21.14 -6.84 -4.87
C ASN A 269 -22.51 -7.45 -4.59
N CYS A 270 -22.65 -8.00 -3.38
CA CYS A 270 -23.91 -8.48 -2.85
C CYS A 270 -24.61 -7.32 -2.12
N GLU A 271 -25.53 -6.63 -2.81
CA GLU A 271 -26.12 -5.34 -2.37
C GLU A 271 -26.56 -5.35 -0.90
N PHE A 272 -27.36 -6.32 -0.49
CA PHE A 272 -27.88 -6.37 0.88
C PHE A 272 -26.80 -6.65 1.94
N LEU A 273 -25.73 -7.40 1.61
CA LEU A 273 -24.61 -7.59 2.53
C LEU A 273 -23.80 -6.31 2.66
N ASN A 274 -23.59 -5.63 1.53
CA ASN A 274 -22.90 -4.36 1.46
C ASN A 274 -23.64 -3.29 2.26
N ASP A 275 -24.97 -3.25 2.22
CA ASP A 275 -25.79 -2.33 3.03
C ASP A 275 -25.60 -2.58 4.53
N VAL A 276 -25.72 -3.83 4.98
CA VAL A 276 -25.55 -4.17 6.40
C VAL A 276 -24.13 -3.90 6.85
N LEU A 277 -23.12 -4.26 6.05
CA LEU A 277 -21.72 -4.04 6.38
C LEU A 277 -21.40 -2.54 6.43
N THR A 278 -21.87 -1.77 5.45
CA THR A 278 -21.67 -0.31 5.37
C THR A 278 -22.28 0.39 6.58
N ASP A 279 -23.50 0.02 6.98
CA ASP A 279 -24.12 0.54 8.20
C ASP A 279 -23.28 0.27 9.45
N HIS A 280 -22.78 -0.96 9.62
CA HIS A 280 -21.95 -1.31 10.78
C HIS A 280 -20.59 -0.60 10.76
N LEU A 281 -19.93 -0.52 9.60
CA LEU A 281 -18.65 0.17 9.46
C LEU A 281 -18.79 1.66 9.75
N LEU A 282 -19.76 2.35 9.13
CA LEU A 282 -19.99 3.78 9.36
C LEU A 282 -20.41 4.05 10.79
N ASN A 283 -21.52 3.46 11.23
CA ASN A 283 -22.20 3.88 12.47
C ASN A 283 -21.59 3.27 13.73
N ARG A 284 -20.78 2.21 13.62
CA ARG A 284 -20.17 1.54 14.77
C ARG A 284 -18.65 1.56 14.80
N LEU A 285 -17.93 2.00 13.76
CA LEU A 285 -16.46 2.06 13.77
C LEU A 285 -15.89 3.35 13.19
N PHE A 286 -16.05 3.60 11.90
CA PHE A 286 -15.38 4.69 11.20
C PHE A 286 -15.81 6.06 11.75
N LEU A 287 -17.11 6.32 11.88
CA LEU A 287 -17.56 7.59 12.46
C LEU A 287 -17.24 7.67 13.96
N PRO A 288 -17.72 6.74 14.81
CA PRO A 288 -17.60 6.90 16.26
C PRO A 288 -16.17 6.79 16.80
N LEU A 289 -15.27 6.05 16.15
CA LEU A 289 -13.90 5.84 16.61
C LEU A 289 -12.88 6.60 15.78
N TYR A 290 -12.99 6.62 14.44
CA TYR A 290 -11.96 7.27 13.62
C TYR A 290 -12.26 8.77 13.49
N VAL A 291 -13.40 9.14 12.89
CA VAL A 291 -13.75 10.55 12.61
C VAL A 291 -13.92 11.35 13.89
N TYR A 292 -14.64 10.85 14.90
CA TYR A 292 -14.84 11.59 16.16
C TYR A 292 -13.56 11.73 17.00
N SER A 293 -12.51 10.97 16.71
CA SER A 293 -11.18 11.15 17.32
C SER A 293 -10.36 12.28 16.66
N LEU A 294 -10.83 12.84 15.54
CA LEU A 294 -10.24 14.03 14.94
C LEU A 294 -10.53 15.31 15.76
N GLU A 295 -11.52 15.30 16.66
CA GLU A 295 -11.86 16.48 17.46
C GLU A 295 -10.98 16.61 18.71
N ASN A 296 -10.26 17.73 18.82
CA ASN A 296 -9.58 18.18 20.03
C ASN A 296 -10.58 18.89 20.96
N GLN A 297 -10.99 18.31 22.09
CA GLN A 297 -11.29 19.01 23.36
C GLN A 297 -11.45 18.06 24.55
N ASP A 298 -10.89 18.50 25.68
CA ASP A 298 -10.97 18.04 27.08
C ASP A 298 -12.39 17.95 27.69
N LYS A 299 -13.44 17.86 26.88
CA LYS A 299 -14.82 17.71 27.38
C LYS A 299 -15.12 16.21 27.52
N GLY A 300 -14.71 15.70 28.68
CA GLY A 300 -14.89 14.32 29.10
C GLY A 300 -16.26 13.75 28.76
N GLY A 301 -16.25 12.77 27.86
CA GLY A 301 -17.29 11.76 27.75
C GLY A 301 -16.61 10.39 27.82
N GLU A 302 -17.29 9.41 28.40
CA GLU A 302 -16.83 8.02 28.59
C GLU A 302 -16.62 7.22 27.28
N ARG A 303 -16.48 7.88 26.12
CA ARG A 303 -16.38 7.22 24.83
C ARG A 303 -14.91 6.95 24.47
N PRO A 304 -14.56 5.75 23.97
CA PRO A 304 -13.20 5.43 23.57
C PRO A 304 -12.79 6.33 22.40
N LYS A 305 -11.62 6.94 22.51
CA LYS A 305 -10.96 7.76 21.48
C LYS A 305 -9.55 7.21 21.23
N ILE A 306 -9.06 7.44 20.02
CA ILE A 306 -7.68 7.15 19.61
C ILE A 306 -6.92 8.46 19.37
N SER A 307 -5.59 8.41 19.32
CA SER A 307 -4.77 9.58 19.02
C SER A 307 -5.02 10.12 17.60
N LEU A 308 -4.79 11.43 17.43
CA LEU A 308 -4.96 12.10 16.15
C LEU A 308 -4.11 11.49 15.01
N PRO A 309 -2.82 11.18 15.18
CA PRO A 309 -2.01 10.52 14.15
C PRO A 309 -2.59 9.18 13.71
N VAL A 310 -3.03 8.35 14.67
CA VAL A 310 -3.62 7.04 14.38
C VAL A 310 -4.96 7.18 13.67
N SER A 311 -5.80 8.12 14.08
CA SER A 311 -7.06 8.40 13.38
C SER A 311 -6.84 8.80 11.91
N LEU A 312 -5.96 9.78 11.65
CA LEU A 312 -5.64 10.22 10.29
C LEU A 312 -5.03 9.08 9.45
N TYR A 313 -4.16 8.27 10.05
CA TYR A 313 -3.59 7.08 9.42
C TYR A 313 -4.68 6.08 9.01
N LEU A 314 -5.58 5.72 9.92
CA LEU A 314 -6.64 4.73 9.65
C LEU A 314 -7.62 5.23 8.59
N LEU A 315 -8.01 6.51 8.64
CA LEU A 315 -8.85 7.11 7.61
C LEU A 315 -8.17 7.08 6.24
N SER A 316 -6.87 7.41 6.20
CA SER A 316 -6.08 7.31 4.96
C SER A 316 -6.09 5.88 4.42
N GLN A 317 -5.93 4.86 5.27
CA GLN A 317 -6.00 3.45 4.86
C GLN A 317 -7.36 3.06 4.31
N VAL A 318 -8.44 3.50 4.95
CA VAL A 318 -9.82 3.25 4.46
C VAL A 318 -9.98 3.81 3.04
N PHE A 319 -9.54 5.04 2.78
CA PHE A 319 -9.62 5.64 1.44
C PHE A 319 -8.60 5.09 0.43
N LEU A 320 -7.49 4.49 0.85
CA LEU A 320 -6.57 3.82 -0.08
C LEU A 320 -7.07 2.42 -0.48
N ILE A 321 -7.68 1.68 0.44
CA ILE A 321 -8.01 0.26 0.24
C ILE A 321 -9.44 0.07 -0.25
N ILE A 322 -10.41 0.76 0.38
CA ILE A 322 -11.84 0.53 0.13
C ILE A 322 -12.33 1.47 -0.97
N HIS A 323 -12.92 0.89 -2.01
CA HIS A 323 -13.41 1.63 -3.19
C HIS A 323 -14.95 1.58 -3.34
N HIS A 324 -15.66 1.06 -2.34
CA HIS A 324 -17.11 0.95 -2.37
C HIS A 324 -17.76 2.33 -2.21
N ALA A 325 -18.33 2.86 -3.30
CA ALA A 325 -18.82 4.22 -3.39
C ALA A 325 -19.79 4.66 -2.27
N PRO A 326 -20.85 3.89 -1.91
CA PRO A 326 -21.76 4.29 -0.84
C PRO A 326 -21.06 4.54 0.50
N LEU A 327 -20.07 3.71 0.84
CA LEU A 327 -19.32 3.78 2.09
C LEU A 327 -18.36 4.97 2.10
N VAL A 328 -17.50 5.09 1.08
CA VAL A 328 -16.48 6.16 1.04
C VAL A 328 -17.10 7.54 0.88
N ASN A 329 -18.17 7.68 0.10
CA ASN A 329 -18.85 8.96 -0.09
C ASN A 329 -19.62 9.42 1.15
N SER A 330 -20.19 8.49 1.92
CA SER A 330 -20.84 8.81 3.20
C SER A 330 -19.82 9.19 4.26
N LEU A 331 -18.69 8.47 4.33
CA LEU A 331 -17.61 8.78 5.24
C LEU A 331 -16.99 10.15 4.94
N ALA A 332 -16.69 10.42 3.66
CA ALA A 332 -16.19 11.70 3.22
C ALA A 332 -17.17 12.82 3.58
N GLU A 333 -18.46 12.66 3.27
CA GLU A 333 -19.46 13.68 3.56
C GLU A 333 -19.50 14.10 5.04
N VAL A 334 -19.34 13.16 5.98
CA VAL A 334 -19.25 13.49 7.40
C VAL A 334 -17.94 14.19 7.76
N ILE A 335 -16.80 13.74 7.24
CA ILE A 335 -15.50 14.40 7.46
C ILE A 335 -15.52 15.85 6.94
N LEU A 336 -16.27 16.10 5.87
CA LEU A 336 -16.23 17.36 5.13
C LEU A 336 -17.31 18.35 5.53
N ASN A 337 -18.51 17.86 5.85
CA ASN A 337 -19.70 18.68 6.13
C ASN A 337 -20.37 18.34 7.47
N GLY A 338 -19.90 17.33 8.20
CA GLY A 338 -20.53 16.89 9.44
C GLY A 338 -20.46 17.94 10.54
N ASP A 339 -21.60 18.19 11.19
CA ASP A 339 -21.71 19.07 12.35
C ASP A 339 -21.69 18.28 13.67
N LEU A 340 -21.15 18.87 14.74
CA LEU A 340 -21.05 18.24 16.07
C LEU A 340 -22.43 17.95 16.70
N SER A 341 -23.49 18.61 16.22
CA SER A 341 -24.85 18.46 16.73
C SER A 341 -25.43 17.04 16.52
N GLU A 342 -25.00 16.33 15.46
CA GLU A 342 -25.39 14.93 15.24
C GLU A 342 -24.77 13.94 16.25
N MET A 343 -23.75 14.37 17.02
CA MET A 343 -23.08 13.53 18.02
C MET A 343 -23.84 13.46 19.36
N TYR A 344 -24.75 14.41 19.61
CA TYR A 344 -25.41 14.65 20.89
C TYR A 344 -26.96 14.60 20.83
N ALA A 345 -27.56 13.82 19.94
CA ALA A 345 -29.00 13.58 20.00
C ALA A 345 -29.37 12.96 21.37
N LYS A 346 -30.11 13.72 22.20
CA LYS A 346 -30.50 13.37 23.57
C LYS A 346 -31.35 12.08 23.62
N PRO A 347 -31.18 11.23 24.66
CA PRO A 347 -31.90 9.96 24.79
C PRO A 347 -33.28 10.05 25.46
N GLU A 348 -33.93 11.23 25.53
CA GLU A 348 -35.15 11.37 26.33
C GLU A 348 -36.34 11.91 25.52
N GLN A 349 -37.41 11.10 25.55
CA GLN A 349 -38.77 11.32 25.09
C GLN A 349 -39.00 11.26 23.57
N ASP A 350 -39.24 10.05 23.06
CA ASP A 350 -40.43 9.81 22.25
C ASP A 350 -40.74 8.30 22.14
N VAL A 351 -41.74 7.89 22.91
CA VAL A 351 -42.41 6.60 22.78
C VAL A 351 -43.56 6.78 21.77
N GLN A 352 -43.64 5.83 20.82
CA GLN A 352 -44.69 5.62 19.81
C GLN A 352 -44.61 6.42 18.50
N ARG A 353 -43.93 5.83 17.49
CA ARG A 353 -44.58 5.16 16.33
C ARG A 353 -43.56 4.49 15.38
N SER A 354 -43.97 3.35 14.84
CA SER A 354 -43.48 2.55 13.71
C SER A 354 -42.40 3.10 12.75
N CYS A 355 -41.40 2.25 12.48
CA CYS A 355 -40.38 2.24 11.41
C CYS A 355 -39.21 3.25 11.52
N ALA A 356 -37.98 2.72 11.49
CA ALA A 356 -36.69 3.41 11.50
C ALA A 356 -36.39 4.33 12.72
N LYS A 357 -35.86 3.75 13.82
CA LYS A 357 -35.15 4.54 14.84
C LYS A 357 -33.76 4.90 14.29
N PRO A 358 -33.26 6.14 14.46
CA PRO A 358 -31.87 6.46 14.11
C PRO A 358 -30.94 5.62 15.00
N SER A 359 -30.09 4.80 14.37
CA SER A 359 -29.08 4.02 15.06
C SER A 359 -28.19 4.96 15.87
N ILE A 360 -28.11 4.76 17.19
CA ILE A 360 -27.20 5.52 18.06
C ILE A 360 -25.76 5.30 17.54
N ARG A 361 -25.11 6.37 17.04
CA ARG A 361 -23.73 6.32 16.54
C ARG A 361 -22.75 6.23 17.71
N CYS A 362 -22.32 5.02 18.03
CA CYS A 362 -21.42 4.76 19.15
C CYS A 362 -20.61 3.48 18.96
N PHE A 363 -19.34 3.51 19.37
CA PHE A 363 -18.49 2.32 19.45
C PHE A 363 -18.76 1.60 20.77
N ILE A 364 -19.62 0.57 20.75
CA ILE A 364 -20.05 -0.19 21.94
C ILE A 364 -19.91 -1.69 21.70
N LYS A 365 -19.52 -2.41 22.76
CA LYS A 365 -19.43 -3.87 22.74
C LYS A 365 -20.81 -4.48 22.44
N PRO A 366 -20.89 -5.45 21.53
CA PRO A 366 -22.13 -6.20 21.32
C PRO A 366 -22.64 -6.79 22.63
N THR A 367 -23.95 -6.71 22.87
CA THR A 367 -24.59 -7.16 24.13
C THR A 367 -24.42 -8.66 24.38
N GLU A 368 -24.28 -9.44 23.32
CA GLU A 368 -24.11 -10.89 23.37
C GLU A 368 -23.01 -11.34 22.41
N THR A 369 -22.36 -12.47 22.72
CA THR A 369 -21.37 -13.08 21.84
C THR A 369 -22.04 -13.59 20.55
N LEU A 370 -21.25 -13.74 19.49
CA LEU A 370 -21.74 -14.27 18.21
C LEU A 370 -22.37 -15.65 18.39
N GLU A 371 -21.72 -16.57 19.10
CA GLU A 371 -22.22 -17.93 19.32
C GLU A 371 -23.61 -17.93 19.97
N ARG A 372 -23.79 -17.14 21.03
CA ARG A 372 -25.08 -17.01 21.73
C ARG A 372 -26.16 -16.41 20.82
N SER A 373 -25.80 -15.40 20.02
CA SER A 373 -26.71 -14.77 19.05
C SER A 373 -27.18 -15.78 17.98
N LEU A 374 -26.28 -16.62 17.49
CA LEU A 374 -26.58 -17.66 16.51
C LEU A 374 -27.53 -18.73 17.11
N GLU A 375 -27.28 -19.16 18.34
CA GLU A 375 -28.13 -20.12 19.04
C GLU A 375 -29.55 -19.59 19.29
N MET A 376 -29.69 -18.33 19.71
CA MET A 376 -30.99 -17.70 19.93
C MET A 376 -31.79 -17.57 18.63
N ASN A 377 -31.13 -17.31 17.50
CA ASN A 377 -31.77 -17.25 16.20
C ASN A 377 -32.26 -18.62 15.70
N LYS A 378 -31.61 -19.74 16.07
CA LYS A 378 -32.12 -21.10 15.82
C LYS A 378 -33.43 -21.38 16.57
N HIS A 379 -33.60 -20.85 17.78
CA HIS A 379 -34.80 -21.09 18.60
C HIS A 379 -36.01 -20.25 18.19
N LYS A 380 -35.80 -19.02 17.66
CA LYS A 380 -36.89 -18.18 17.15
C LYS A 380 -37.58 -18.76 15.91
N GLY A 381 -36.88 -19.56 15.10
CA GLY A 381 -37.43 -20.24 13.93
C GLY A 381 -38.45 -21.35 14.24
N LYS A 382 -38.36 -21.98 15.42
CA LYS A 382 -39.27 -23.07 15.82
C LYS A 382 -40.64 -22.62 16.32
N ARG A 383 -40.89 -21.31 16.51
CA ARG A 383 -42.16 -20.78 17.06
C ARG A 383 -43.24 -20.48 16.00
N ARG A 384 -42.99 -20.65 14.70
CA ARG A 384 -44.03 -20.52 13.66
C ARG A 384 -44.53 -21.89 13.21
N VAL A 385 -45.30 -22.56 14.06
CA VAL A 385 -46.24 -23.61 13.59
C VAL A 385 -47.57 -22.93 13.28
N GLN A 386 -47.90 -22.89 12.00
CA GLN A 386 -49.17 -22.42 11.44
C GLN A 386 -50.33 -23.20 12.08
N LYS A 387 -51.14 -22.56 12.93
CA LYS A 387 -52.46 -23.10 13.29
C LYS A 387 -53.33 -23.08 12.03
N ARG A 388 -53.78 -24.25 11.57
CA ARG A 388 -54.83 -24.38 10.55
C ARG A 388 -56.11 -23.70 11.07
N PRO A 389 -56.89 -23.02 10.20
CA PRO A 389 -58.17 -22.44 10.61
C PRO A 389 -59.20 -23.58 10.71
N ASN A 390 -59.77 -23.80 11.90
CA ASN A 390 -60.90 -24.71 12.05
C ASN A 390 -62.14 -23.90 12.46
N TYR A 391 -63.13 -23.87 11.56
CA TYR A 391 -64.46 -23.35 11.83
C TYR A 391 -65.28 -24.44 12.52
N LYS A 392 -65.81 -24.16 13.73
CA LYS A 392 -67.21 -24.42 14.13
C LYS A 392 -67.44 -24.10 15.62
N ASN A 393 -68.28 -23.08 15.80
CA ASN A 393 -69.28 -22.73 16.82
C ASN A 393 -69.46 -23.52 18.14
N VAL A 394 -70.08 -22.77 19.06
CA VAL A 394 -70.85 -23.11 20.28
C VAL A 394 -69.94 -23.38 21.48
N GLY A 395 -70.01 -22.69 22.63
CA GLY A 395 -71.05 -21.92 23.32
C GLY A 395 -70.97 -22.35 24.79
N GLU A 396 -71.09 -21.41 25.75
CA GLU A 396 -71.27 -21.63 27.22
C GLU A 396 -70.05 -22.27 27.93
N GLU A 397 -69.58 -21.93 29.14
CA GLU A 397 -70.03 -21.20 30.34
C GLU A 397 -68.76 -20.90 31.18
N GLU A 398 -68.77 -19.81 31.96
CA GLU A 398 -68.43 -19.68 33.40
C GLU A 398 -67.57 -20.80 34.07
N ASP A 399 -66.63 -20.58 35.00
CA ASP A 399 -66.64 -19.66 36.14
C ASP A 399 -65.32 -19.77 36.97
N GLU A 400 -65.19 -18.91 37.98
CA GLU A 400 -64.33 -18.98 39.20
C GLU A 400 -62.80 -18.71 39.07
N GLU A 401 -62.19 -17.65 39.62
CA GLU A 401 -62.21 -16.99 40.95
C GLU A 401 -61.22 -17.58 41.98
N LYS A 402 -60.50 -16.64 42.62
CA LYS A 402 -59.77 -16.66 43.90
C LYS A 402 -58.24 -16.83 43.92
N GLY A 403 -57.59 -15.77 44.44
CA GLY A 403 -56.23 -15.71 44.99
C GLY A 403 -56.11 -16.46 46.33
N PRO A 404 -55.21 -16.12 47.29
CA PRO A 404 -54.66 -14.79 47.68
C PRO A 404 -53.10 -14.74 47.62
N ALA A 405 -52.41 -13.60 47.57
CA ALA A 405 -52.28 -12.43 48.47
C ALA A 405 -51.47 -12.70 49.77
N GLU A 406 -50.48 -11.83 50.01
CA GLU A 406 -50.04 -11.25 51.29
C GLU A 406 -48.82 -10.36 50.94
N ASP A 407 -48.92 -9.02 50.91
CA ASP A 407 -49.02 -8.03 52.02
C ASP A 407 -47.63 -7.36 52.19
N ALA A 408 -47.44 -6.06 52.43
CA ALA A 408 -48.26 -4.92 52.85
C ALA A 408 -47.48 -3.63 52.41
N GLN A 409 -48.10 -2.52 51.95
CA GLN A 409 -48.65 -1.41 52.77
C GLN A 409 -47.54 -0.42 53.23
N ASP A 410 -47.62 0.92 53.20
CA ASP A 410 -48.69 1.92 53.01
C ASP A 410 -48.09 3.30 52.60
N ASP A 411 -48.92 4.09 51.90
CA ASP A 411 -49.24 5.53 51.92
C ASP A 411 -48.30 6.60 52.57
N ALA A 412 -48.00 7.70 51.87
CA ALA A 412 -48.67 9.04 51.88
C ALA A 412 -48.35 9.89 53.15
N GLU A 413 -47.99 11.19 53.13
CA GLU A 413 -48.65 12.36 52.57
C GLU A 413 -47.75 13.64 52.64
N LYS A 414 -48.00 14.61 51.73
CA LYS A 414 -48.16 16.10 51.86
C LYS A 414 -47.13 16.93 52.70
N ALA A 415 -46.79 18.20 52.44
CA ALA A 415 -47.34 19.38 51.73
C ALA A 415 -46.15 20.36 51.44
N LYS A 416 -46.07 21.17 50.36
CA LYS A 416 -46.61 22.55 50.16
C LYS A 416 -46.66 23.38 51.46
N GLU A 417 -45.99 24.51 51.69
CA GLU A 417 -45.85 25.82 51.00
C GLU A 417 -44.55 26.49 51.54
N ILE A 418 -43.92 27.51 50.95
CA ILE A 418 -44.29 28.93 51.09
C ILE A 418 -43.51 29.78 50.05
N GLU A 419 -44.29 30.70 49.51
CA GLU A 419 -44.09 31.84 48.62
C GLU A 419 -43.07 32.89 49.12
N MET A 420 -42.32 33.54 48.22
CA MET A 420 -42.50 34.99 47.96
C MET A 420 -41.44 35.62 47.03
N VAL A 421 -42.00 36.47 46.18
CA VAL A 421 -41.48 37.38 45.16
C VAL A 421 -40.69 38.55 45.80
N ILE A 422 -39.68 39.11 45.11
CA ILE A 422 -39.48 40.55 44.80
C ILE A 422 -38.12 40.82 44.09
N MET A 423 -38.25 41.39 42.86
CA MET A 423 -37.50 42.41 42.11
C MET A 423 -35.95 42.44 41.95
N GLU A 424 -35.58 42.52 40.65
CA GLU A 424 -34.60 43.37 39.97
C GLU A 424 -33.20 43.63 40.56
N ARG A 425 -32.15 43.29 39.78
CA ARG A 425 -31.20 44.31 39.25
C ARG A 425 -30.32 43.80 38.12
N SER A 426 -30.37 44.51 37.01
CA SER A 426 -29.45 44.53 35.89
C SER A 426 -28.01 44.83 36.34
N LYS A 427 -27.02 44.11 35.80
CA LYS A 427 -25.64 44.62 35.59
C LYS A 427 -24.98 43.91 34.40
N LEU A 428 -24.77 44.68 33.33
CA LEU A 428 -23.66 44.52 32.38
C LEU A 428 -22.33 44.75 33.12
N PRO A 429 -21.20 44.30 32.55
CA PRO A 429 -20.17 45.26 32.17
C PRO A 429 -19.61 44.93 30.76
N GLU A 430 -19.70 45.81 29.77
CA GLU A 430 -18.99 47.08 29.56
C GLU A 430 -17.73 46.88 28.70
N LEU A 431 -17.76 47.53 27.54
CA LEU A 431 -16.69 47.63 26.56
C LEU A 431 -15.47 48.33 27.15
N ALA A 432 -14.27 47.88 26.74
CA ALA A 432 -13.10 48.73 26.67
C ALA A 432 -12.55 48.68 25.24
N SER A 433 -13.00 49.65 24.44
CA SER A 433 -12.38 50.09 23.21
C SER A 433 -11.14 50.95 23.54
N THR A 434 -10.00 50.66 22.91
CA THR A 434 -8.95 51.66 22.67
C THR A 434 -8.60 51.65 21.18
N SER A 435 -9.17 52.62 20.46
CA SER A 435 -8.64 53.23 19.24
C SER A 435 -7.19 53.73 19.48
N VAL A 436 -6.23 53.82 18.57
CA VAL A 436 -6.14 54.49 17.24
C VAL A 436 -4.82 53.92 16.63
N GLN A 437 -4.71 53.50 15.37
CA GLN A 437 -4.36 54.34 14.22
C GLN A 437 -4.70 53.64 12.90
N GLU A 438 -5.64 54.25 12.19
CA GLU A 438 -5.91 54.03 10.77
C GLU A 438 -4.73 54.55 9.93
N GLN A 439 -4.23 53.71 9.03
CA GLN A 439 -3.52 54.15 7.84
C GLN A 439 -4.13 53.44 6.63
N ASN A 440 -4.97 54.19 5.91
CA ASN A 440 -5.42 54.07 4.53
C ASN A 440 -5.05 52.77 3.78
N THR A 441 -6.00 51.84 3.64
CA THR A 441 -5.98 50.82 2.58
C THR A 441 -7.07 51.10 1.56
N THR A 442 -6.74 50.89 0.29
CA THR A 442 -7.51 51.26 -0.91
C THR A 442 -8.72 50.36 -1.15
N ASP A 443 -9.71 50.86 -1.91
CA ASP A 443 -11.04 50.27 -2.22
C ASP A 443 -11.05 48.84 -2.82
N GLU A 444 -9.89 48.23 -3.07
CA GLU A 444 -9.78 46.84 -3.53
C GLU A 444 -9.93 45.80 -2.41
N GLU A 445 -9.55 46.11 -1.16
CA GLU A 445 -9.68 45.15 -0.04
C GLU A 445 -11.13 44.96 0.44
N LYS A 446 -12.01 45.93 0.17
CA LYS A 446 -13.45 45.83 0.49
C LYS A 446 -14.20 44.85 -0.41
N SER A 447 -13.66 44.61 -1.61
CA SER A 447 -14.19 43.63 -2.57
C SER A 447 -13.74 42.19 -2.25
N ALA A 448 -12.63 42.03 -1.51
CA ALA A 448 -12.19 40.73 -0.97
C ALA A 448 -12.91 40.37 0.33
N ALA A 449 -13.26 41.38 1.16
CA ALA A 449 -13.94 41.17 2.44
C ALA A 449 -15.46 40.92 2.30
N THR A 450 -16.08 41.25 1.18
CA THR A 450 -17.53 41.03 0.93
C THR A 450 -17.88 39.63 0.43
N GLY A 451 -16.88 38.76 0.21
CA GLY A 451 -17.07 37.32 -0.04
C GLY A 451 -17.06 36.46 1.23
N LEU A 452 -16.81 37.04 2.41
CA LEU A 452 -16.66 36.33 3.69
C LEU A 452 -17.94 36.27 4.55
N GLU A 453 -19.11 36.49 3.95
CA GLU A 453 -20.42 36.25 4.58
C GLU A 453 -21.22 35.16 3.86
N SER A 454 -20.52 34.12 3.40
CA SER A 454 -21.13 32.80 3.22
C SER A 454 -21.38 32.22 4.62
N ALA A 455 -22.63 31.87 4.93
CA ALA A 455 -23.06 31.22 6.16
C ALA A 455 -21.97 30.31 6.77
N ARG A 456 -21.54 30.63 7.99
CA ARG A 456 -20.49 29.92 8.73
C ARG A 456 -20.97 28.51 9.11
N TRP A 457 -20.95 27.58 8.16
CA TRP A 457 -21.10 26.15 8.43
C TRP A 457 -19.87 25.70 9.23
N SER A 458 -20.06 25.29 10.49
CA SER A 458 -19.01 24.67 11.29
C SER A 458 -18.58 23.36 10.62
N ARG A 459 -17.37 23.30 10.09
CA ARG A 459 -16.77 22.08 9.53
C ARG A 459 -15.62 21.62 10.43
N PRO A 460 -15.91 21.20 11.67
CA PRO A 460 -14.92 20.96 12.72
C PRO A 460 -13.82 19.96 12.31
N PHE A 461 -14.20 18.90 11.60
CA PHE A 461 -13.27 17.85 11.17
C PHE A 461 -12.36 18.34 10.05
N LEU A 462 -12.90 19.04 9.05
CA LEU A 462 -12.13 19.63 7.96
C LEU A 462 -11.20 20.75 8.45
N ASP A 463 -11.70 21.60 9.36
CA ASP A 463 -10.92 22.66 9.98
C ASP A 463 -9.73 22.08 10.77
N MET A 464 -9.94 20.97 11.49
CA MET A 464 -8.84 20.27 12.15
C MET A 464 -7.85 19.69 11.12
N VAL A 465 -8.33 19.02 10.08
CA VAL A 465 -7.46 18.45 9.03
C VAL A 465 -6.56 19.54 8.43
N TYR A 466 -7.10 20.73 8.13
CA TYR A 466 -6.28 21.85 7.65
C TYR A 466 -5.38 22.46 8.73
N HIS A 467 -5.85 22.58 9.98
CA HIS A 467 -5.03 23.06 11.10
C HIS A 467 -3.84 22.12 11.39
N ALA A 468 -4.00 20.82 11.20
CA ALA A 468 -2.92 19.84 11.36
C ALA A 468 -1.79 19.98 10.32
N LEU A 469 -2.00 20.74 9.23
CA LEU A 469 -0.96 21.15 8.29
C LEU A 469 -0.15 22.36 8.77
N ASP A 470 -0.64 23.12 9.77
CA ASP A 470 -0.05 24.38 10.22
C ASP A 470 1.03 24.26 11.29
N SER A 471 1.36 23.04 11.71
CA SER A 471 2.35 22.77 12.76
C SER A 471 3.72 23.33 12.36
N PRO A 472 4.24 24.37 13.06
CA PRO A 472 5.55 24.94 12.75
C PRO A 472 6.70 24.08 13.31
N ASP A 473 6.41 23.27 14.33
CA ASP A 473 7.42 22.59 15.13
C ASP A 473 7.80 21.19 14.62
N ASP A 474 6.90 20.51 13.91
CA ASP A 474 7.16 19.20 13.28
C ASP A 474 6.16 18.92 12.15
N ASP A 475 6.40 17.84 11.40
CA ASP A 475 5.54 17.37 10.32
C ASP A 475 4.73 16.12 10.65
N TYR A 476 4.61 15.77 11.94
CA TYR A 476 4.13 14.47 12.36
C TYR A 476 2.68 14.24 11.90
N HIS A 477 1.81 15.19 12.23
CA HIS A 477 0.41 15.19 11.79
C HIS A 477 0.26 15.54 10.30
N ALA A 478 1.08 16.47 9.82
CA ALA A 478 1.02 16.96 8.45
C ALA A 478 1.19 15.81 7.43
N LEU A 479 2.10 14.87 7.67
CA LEU A 479 2.28 13.71 6.80
C LEU A 479 0.96 12.93 6.62
N PHE A 480 0.25 12.63 7.70
CA PHE A 480 -0.98 11.84 7.63
C PHE A 480 -2.14 12.61 7.02
N VAL A 481 -2.22 13.92 7.22
CA VAL A 481 -3.19 14.76 6.50
C VAL A 481 -2.93 14.69 4.99
N LEU A 482 -1.67 14.85 4.57
CA LEU A 482 -1.31 14.77 3.16
C LEU A 482 -1.63 13.38 2.58
N CYS A 483 -1.38 12.30 3.33
CA CYS A 483 -1.78 10.95 2.93
C CYS A 483 -3.30 10.82 2.79
N LEU A 484 -4.08 11.41 3.69
CA LEU A 484 -5.55 11.38 3.63
C LEU A 484 -6.07 12.12 2.39
N LEU A 485 -5.57 13.32 2.12
CA LEU A 485 -5.95 14.12 0.94
C LEU A 485 -5.55 13.42 -0.37
N TYR A 486 -4.38 12.79 -0.39
CA TYR A 486 -3.96 11.94 -1.50
C TYR A 486 -4.89 10.73 -1.67
N ALA A 487 -5.20 10.02 -0.59
CA ALA A 487 -6.07 8.85 -0.62
C ALA A 487 -7.48 9.19 -1.14
N MET A 488 -8.08 10.26 -0.63
CA MET A 488 -9.39 10.74 -1.06
C MET A 488 -9.41 11.11 -2.55
N SER A 489 -8.38 11.79 -3.05
CA SER A 489 -8.30 12.18 -4.47
C SER A 489 -8.08 11.00 -5.43
N HIS A 490 -7.43 9.93 -4.99
CA HIS A 490 -7.13 8.76 -5.84
C HIS A 490 -8.14 7.60 -5.67
N ASN A 491 -9.10 7.74 -4.76
CA ASN A 491 -10.11 6.72 -4.52
C ASN A 491 -11.13 6.67 -5.67
N LYS A 492 -11.18 5.54 -6.38
CA LYS A 492 -12.09 5.32 -7.52
C LYS A 492 -13.59 5.30 -7.16
N GLY A 493 -13.93 5.11 -5.89
CA GLY A 493 -15.31 5.12 -5.40
C GLY A 493 -15.81 6.51 -4.99
N MET A 494 -14.91 7.50 -4.90
CA MET A 494 -15.29 8.88 -4.55
C MET A 494 -16.03 9.55 -5.71
N ASP A 495 -17.13 10.20 -5.37
CA ASP A 495 -17.94 10.98 -6.30
C ASP A 495 -17.19 12.25 -6.73
N PRO A 496 -16.99 12.48 -8.04
CA PRO A 496 -16.36 13.69 -8.56
C PRO A 496 -17.02 14.98 -8.03
N GLU A 497 -18.36 15.04 -7.92
CA GLU A 497 -19.05 16.23 -7.43
C GLU A 497 -18.67 16.55 -5.97
N LYS A 498 -18.46 15.52 -5.15
CA LYS A 498 -18.03 15.69 -3.76
C LYS A 498 -16.58 16.19 -3.70
N LEU A 499 -15.69 15.68 -4.55
CA LEU A 499 -14.30 16.13 -4.64
C LEU A 499 -14.19 17.59 -5.10
N GLU A 500 -15.00 17.99 -6.09
CA GLU A 500 -15.08 19.37 -6.59
C GLU A 500 -15.49 20.36 -5.50
N ARG A 501 -16.47 20.00 -4.64
CA ARG A 501 -16.91 20.85 -3.51
C ARG A 501 -15.81 21.16 -2.49
N ILE A 502 -14.75 20.38 -2.45
CA ILE A 502 -13.60 20.54 -1.53
C ILE A 502 -12.38 21.03 -2.31
N GLN A 503 -12.52 21.18 -3.63
CA GLN A 503 -11.47 21.59 -4.55
C GLN A 503 -10.25 20.66 -4.47
N LEU A 504 -10.49 19.35 -4.26
CA LEU A 504 -9.48 18.31 -4.40
C LEU A 504 -9.40 17.85 -5.86
N PRO A 505 -8.21 17.46 -6.34
CA PRO A 505 -8.03 17.11 -7.73
C PRO A 505 -8.77 15.81 -8.07
N VAL A 506 -9.69 15.89 -9.05
CA VAL A 506 -10.31 14.71 -9.67
C VAL A 506 -9.33 14.12 -10.70
N PRO A 507 -9.01 12.81 -10.67
CA PRO A 507 -8.03 12.20 -11.58
C PRO A 507 -8.41 12.20 -13.06
N SER A 508 -9.70 12.37 -13.39
CA SER A 508 -10.24 12.25 -14.75
C SER A 508 -10.57 13.59 -15.44
N GLU A 509 -10.31 14.72 -14.78
CA GLU A 509 -10.74 16.04 -15.25
C GLU A 509 -9.63 16.72 -16.06
N ALA A 510 -9.87 16.95 -17.36
CA ALA A 510 -8.86 17.45 -18.31
C ALA A 510 -8.66 18.98 -18.26
N GLU A 511 -9.69 19.73 -17.84
CA GLU A 511 -9.74 21.18 -17.81
C GLU A 511 -10.15 21.67 -16.42
N LYS A 512 -9.18 22.12 -15.62
CA LYS A 512 -9.44 22.78 -14.32
C LYS A 512 -9.21 24.27 -14.48
N THR A 513 -10.18 25.08 -14.08
CA THR A 513 -10.07 26.55 -14.09
C THR A 513 -9.76 27.14 -12.71
N THR A 514 -9.93 26.36 -11.64
CA THR A 514 -9.76 26.80 -10.24
C THR A 514 -9.15 25.71 -9.38
N TYR A 515 -8.47 26.09 -8.29
CA TYR A 515 -7.86 25.17 -7.33
C TYR A 515 -8.05 25.68 -5.89
N ASN A 516 -7.85 24.81 -4.90
CA ASN A 516 -7.97 25.16 -3.49
C ASN A 516 -6.84 26.08 -3.03
N HIS A 517 -7.14 27.38 -2.90
CA HIS A 517 -6.14 28.37 -2.51
C HIS A 517 -5.61 28.17 -1.09
N LEU A 518 -6.49 27.83 -0.13
CA LEU A 518 -6.09 27.60 1.25
C LEU A 518 -5.14 26.40 1.35
N LEU A 519 -5.49 25.28 0.73
CA LEU A 519 -4.62 24.10 0.71
C LEU A 519 -3.29 24.40 0.02
N ALA A 520 -3.29 25.10 -1.12
CA ALA A 520 -2.05 25.50 -1.79
C ALA A 520 -1.15 26.36 -0.89
N GLU A 521 -1.72 27.32 -0.13
CA GLU A 521 -0.99 28.13 0.84
C GLU A 521 -0.33 27.26 1.92
N ARG A 522 -1.07 26.31 2.50
CA ARG A 522 -0.54 25.37 3.51
C ARG A 522 0.56 24.48 2.93
N LEU A 523 0.40 23.97 1.72
CA LEU A 523 1.42 23.16 1.04
C LEU A 523 2.70 23.95 0.78
N ILE A 524 2.58 25.20 0.31
CA ILE A 524 3.73 26.09 0.09
C ILE A 524 4.40 26.46 1.42
N ARG A 525 3.63 26.58 2.52
CA ARG A 525 4.19 26.78 3.86
C ARG A 525 5.07 25.61 4.31
N ILE A 526 4.65 24.36 4.06
CA ILE A 526 5.48 23.17 4.31
C ILE A 526 6.77 23.23 3.48
N MET A 527 6.68 23.64 2.21
CA MET A 527 7.84 23.81 1.33
C MET A 527 8.82 24.87 1.86
N ASN A 528 8.31 26.01 2.32
CA ASN A 528 9.11 27.07 2.95
C ASN A 528 9.80 26.58 4.23
N ASN A 529 9.07 25.88 5.11
CA ASN A 529 9.63 25.30 6.34
C ASN A 529 10.69 24.22 6.03
N ALA A 530 10.50 23.44 4.96
CA ALA A 530 11.47 22.45 4.53
C ALA A 530 12.77 23.10 4.02
N ALA A 531 12.70 24.27 3.39
CA ALA A 531 13.85 25.03 2.91
C ALA A 531 14.67 25.71 4.02
N GLN A 532 14.17 25.74 5.27
CA GLN A 532 14.91 26.32 6.40
C GLN A 532 16.06 25.41 6.89
N PRO A 533 17.17 25.98 7.42
CA PRO A 533 18.32 25.23 7.95
C PRO A 533 17.98 24.23 9.06
N ASP A 534 17.10 24.64 9.99
CA ASP A 534 16.64 23.82 11.11
C ASP A 534 15.24 23.21 10.85
N GLY A 535 14.84 23.14 9.58
CA GLY A 535 13.53 22.62 9.19
C GLY A 535 13.33 21.16 9.64
N LYS A 536 12.28 20.92 10.43
CA LYS A 536 11.90 19.60 10.95
C LYS A 536 10.90 18.86 10.04
N ILE A 537 10.96 19.14 8.74
CA ILE A 537 10.14 18.48 7.73
C ILE A 537 10.93 17.31 7.13
N ARG A 538 10.35 16.10 7.18
CA ARG A 538 10.87 14.90 6.54
C ARG A 538 10.75 15.00 5.02
N LEU A 539 11.62 14.30 4.30
CA LEU A 539 11.61 14.29 2.84
C LEU A 539 10.32 13.69 2.27
N ALA A 540 9.75 12.68 2.91
CA ALA A 540 8.46 12.10 2.52
C ALA A 540 7.33 13.14 2.51
N THR A 541 7.24 13.96 3.55
CA THR A 541 6.22 15.00 3.69
C THR A 541 6.38 16.08 2.63
N LEU A 542 7.63 16.51 2.36
CA LEU A 542 7.91 17.47 1.29
C LEU A 542 7.54 16.89 -0.09
N GLU A 543 7.94 15.66 -0.38
CA GLU A 543 7.64 15.00 -1.66
C GLU A 543 6.13 14.91 -1.90
N LEU A 544 5.36 14.53 -0.88
CA LEU A 544 3.91 14.46 -0.94
C LEU A 544 3.26 15.83 -1.09
N SER A 545 3.81 16.85 -0.43
CA SER A 545 3.35 18.23 -0.58
C SER A 545 3.55 18.74 -2.01
N CYS A 546 4.71 18.47 -2.61
CA CYS A 546 5.00 18.79 -4.01
C CYS A 546 4.04 18.06 -4.97
N LEU A 547 3.78 16.78 -4.71
CA LEU A 547 2.87 15.97 -5.51
C LEU A 547 1.44 16.52 -5.50
N LEU A 548 0.91 16.82 -4.31
CA LEU A 548 -0.45 17.35 -4.15
C LEU A 548 -0.60 18.74 -4.76
N LEU A 549 0.38 19.64 -4.57
CA LEU A 549 0.32 20.97 -5.19
C LEU A 549 0.31 20.85 -6.71
N LYS A 550 1.20 20.02 -7.27
CA LYS A 550 1.23 19.74 -8.70
C LYS A 550 -0.12 19.24 -9.22
N GLN A 551 -0.74 18.27 -8.54
CA GLN A 551 -2.04 17.71 -8.94
C GLN A 551 -3.18 18.74 -8.89
N GLN A 552 -3.08 19.74 -8.02
CA GLN A 552 -4.08 20.81 -7.92
C GLN A 552 -3.98 21.82 -9.05
N VAL A 553 -2.77 22.19 -9.48
CA VAL A 553 -2.58 23.36 -10.37
C VAL A 553 -2.20 23.00 -11.80
N VAL A 554 -1.67 21.80 -12.04
CA VAL A 554 -1.26 21.36 -13.39
C VAL A 554 -2.44 20.71 -14.11
N THR A 555 -2.68 21.16 -15.34
CA THR A 555 -3.73 20.66 -16.25
C THR A 555 -3.11 20.15 -17.54
N SER A 556 -3.92 19.54 -18.40
CA SER A 556 -3.47 19.06 -19.72
C SER A 556 -3.00 20.20 -20.65
N THR A 557 -3.52 21.42 -20.45
CA THR A 557 -3.29 22.61 -21.29
C THR A 557 -2.35 23.65 -20.69
N GLY A 558 -1.92 23.49 -19.43
CA GLY A 558 -1.06 24.45 -18.74
C GLY A 558 -1.15 24.40 -17.20
N CYS A 559 -0.77 25.49 -16.53
CA CYS A 559 -0.79 25.62 -15.08
C CYS A 559 -1.73 26.77 -14.66
N VAL A 560 -2.62 26.55 -13.70
CA VAL A 560 -3.62 27.54 -13.23
C VAL A 560 -3.26 28.21 -11.89
N ILE A 561 -2.00 28.11 -11.47
CA ILE A 561 -1.54 28.70 -10.21
C ILE A 561 -1.60 30.24 -10.24
N LYS A 562 -2.06 30.87 -9.14
CA LYS A 562 -2.03 32.33 -8.99
C LYS A 562 -0.59 32.84 -8.84
N ASP A 563 -0.33 34.03 -9.37
CA ASP A 563 0.99 34.69 -9.29
C ASP A 563 1.51 34.83 -7.85
N VAL A 564 0.64 35.12 -6.89
CA VAL A 564 1.01 35.21 -5.47
C VAL A 564 1.55 33.87 -4.95
N HIS A 565 0.88 32.76 -5.26
CA HIS A 565 1.30 31.44 -4.81
C HIS A 565 2.56 30.98 -5.55
N LEU A 566 2.66 31.28 -6.84
CA LEU A 566 3.86 31.02 -7.62
C LEU A 566 5.06 31.80 -7.04
N ALA A 567 4.89 33.08 -6.72
CA ALA A 567 5.94 33.89 -6.08
C ALA A 567 6.37 33.32 -4.73
N CYS A 568 5.44 32.87 -3.89
CA CYS A 568 5.78 32.22 -2.61
C CYS A 568 6.53 30.89 -2.80
N LEU A 569 6.16 30.09 -3.82
CA LEU A 569 6.89 28.87 -4.17
C LEU A 569 8.31 29.17 -4.68
N GLU A 570 8.46 30.20 -5.50
CA GLU A 570 9.76 30.64 -5.99
C GLU A 570 10.65 31.14 -4.85
N GLY A 571 10.08 31.84 -3.86
CA GLY A 571 10.76 32.16 -2.61
C GLY A 571 11.26 30.91 -1.87
N ALA A 572 10.42 29.89 -1.72
CA ALA A 572 10.84 28.61 -1.11
C ALA A 572 11.99 27.94 -1.88
N ARG A 573 11.94 28.00 -3.22
CA ARG A 573 13.00 27.50 -4.10
C ARG A 573 14.30 28.28 -3.91
N GLU A 574 14.24 29.61 -3.86
CA GLU A 574 15.42 30.46 -3.61
C GLU A 574 16.04 30.19 -2.23
N GLU A 575 15.22 30.06 -1.19
CA GLU A 575 15.69 29.64 0.14
C GLU A 575 16.38 28.27 0.10
N SER A 576 15.86 27.31 -0.67
CA SER A 576 16.53 26.00 -0.83
C SER A 576 17.88 26.10 -1.54
N VAL A 577 18.04 27.05 -2.47
CA VAL A 577 19.35 27.35 -3.09
C VAL A 577 20.31 27.89 -2.02
N HIS A 578 19.87 28.86 -1.22
CA HIS A 578 20.65 29.40 -0.11
C HIS A 578 21.03 28.33 0.91
N LEU A 579 20.14 27.40 1.20
CA LEU A 579 20.41 26.27 2.09
C LEU A 579 21.53 25.38 1.54
N VAL A 580 21.50 25.01 0.26
CA VAL A 580 22.56 24.20 -0.36
C VAL A 580 23.89 24.95 -0.43
N ARG A 581 23.86 26.28 -0.67
CA ARG A 581 25.08 27.13 -0.70
C ARG A 581 25.88 27.04 0.61
N HIS A 582 25.23 26.90 1.77
CA HIS A 582 25.93 26.75 3.06
C HIS A 582 26.85 25.52 3.12
N PHE A 583 26.49 24.46 2.39
CA PHE A 583 27.26 23.22 2.32
C PHE A 583 28.20 23.17 1.10
N TYR A 584 28.07 24.11 0.18
CA TYR A 584 28.94 24.23 -1.00
C TYR A 584 30.32 24.79 -0.61
N LYS A 585 31.23 23.91 -0.16
CA LYS A 585 32.61 24.26 0.24
C LYS A 585 33.70 23.82 -0.75
N GLY A 586 33.32 23.32 -1.93
CA GLY A 586 34.28 22.77 -2.90
C GLY A 586 34.88 21.42 -2.50
N GLU A 587 34.34 20.77 -1.46
CA GLU A 587 34.78 19.46 -1.00
C GLU A 587 34.43 18.37 -2.01
N GLU A 588 35.34 17.42 -2.24
CA GLU A 588 35.15 16.35 -3.23
C GLU A 588 33.89 15.51 -2.96
N ILE A 589 33.55 15.30 -1.68
CA ILE A 589 32.40 14.49 -1.25
C ILE A 589 31.07 15.13 -1.69
N PHE A 590 30.99 16.45 -1.77
CA PHE A 590 29.76 17.17 -2.12
C PHE A 590 29.28 16.81 -3.54
N LEU A 591 30.20 16.74 -4.52
CA LEU A 591 29.85 16.39 -5.90
C LEU A 591 29.21 15.00 -5.99
N ASP A 592 29.83 14.03 -5.31
CA ASP A 592 29.38 12.64 -5.35
C ASP A 592 28.02 12.51 -4.64
N MET A 593 27.85 13.18 -3.49
CA MET A 593 26.56 13.28 -2.80
C MET A 593 25.46 13.92 -3.67
N PHE A 594 25.79 14.99 -4.41
CA PHE A 594 24.84 15.70 -5.26
C PHE A 594 24.34 14.84 -6.43
N GLU A 595 25.24 14.12 -7.10
CA GLU A 595 24.86 13.19 -8.17
C GLU A 595 24.05 12.00 -7.63
N ASP A 596 24.44 11.44 -6.48
CA ASP A 596 23.77 10.29 -5.88
C ASP A 596 22.35 10.62 -5.42
N GLU A 597 22.13 11.79 -4.80
CA GLU A 597 20.78 12.22 -4.39
C GLU A 597 19.86 12.48 -5.58
N TYR A 598 20.38 13.03 -6.69
CA TYR A 598 19.60 13.22 -7.93
C TYR A 598 19.22 11.87 -8.56
N ARG A 599 20.15 10.92 -8.64
CA ARG A 599 19.88 9.56 -9.13
C ARG A 599 18.86 8.83 -8.26
N SER A 600 19.02 8.91 -6.94
CA SER A 600 18.07 8.36 -5.98
C SER A 600 16.66 8.93 -6.19
N MET A 601 16.55 10.22 -6.50
CA MET A 601 15.27 10.91 -6.71
C MET A 601 14.55 10.45 -7.95
N THR A 602 15.30 10.30 -9.03
CA THR A 602 14.75 10.02 -10.36
C THR A 602 14.41 8.54 -10.54
N MET A 603 15.13 7.63 -9.87
CA MET A 603 14.93 6.18 -10.04
C MET A 603 13.72 5.61 -9.29
N LYS A 604 13.34 6.21 -8.16
CA LYS A 604 12.26 5.70 -7.30
C LYS A 604 11.35 6.85 -6.84
N PRO A 605 10.28 7.17 -7.60
CA PRO A 605 9.28 8.11 -7.12
C PRO A 605 8.57 7.55 -5.87
N MET A 606 8.10 8.43 -4.99
CA MET A 606 7.34 8.02 -3.81
C MET A 606 6.07 7.24 -4.19
N ASN A 607 5.87 6.10 -3.52
CA ASN A 607 4.61 5.36 -3.55
C ASN A 607 3.92 5.51 -2.19
N VAL A 608 2.77 6.18 -2.18
CA VAL A 608 2.03 6.51 -0.94
C VAL A 608 1.45 5.26 -0.28
N GLU A 609 1.00 4.27 -1.05
CA GLU A 609 0.51 2.99 -0.50
C GLU A 609 1.64 2.28 0.26
N TYR A 610 2.83 2.19 -0.33
CA TYR A 610 4.00 1.59 0.32
C TYR A 610 4.47 2.38 1.54
N LEU A 611 4.37 3.72 1.51
CA LEU A 611 4.65 4.56 2.67
C LEU A 611 3.70 4.22 3.81
N MET A 612 2.40 4.12 3.52
CA MET A 612 1.34 3.85 4.48
C MET A 612 1.34 2.41 5.03
N MET A 613 1.99 1.47 4.35
CA MET A 613 2.23 0.12 4.90
C MET A 613 3.32 0.08 5.98
N ASP A 614 4.20 1.09 6.06
CA ASP A 614 5.29 1.11 7.03
C ASP A 614 4.85 1.66 8.38
N ALA A 615 4.72 0.78 9.36
CA ALA A 615 4.33 1.11 10.72
C ALA A 615 5.24 2.14 11.42
N SER A 616 6.49 2.33 10.98
CA SER A 616 7.42 3.27 11.62
C SER A 616 7.04 4.74 11.44
N ILE A 617 6.21 5.08 10.45
CA ILE A 617 5.78 6.47 10.24
C ILE A 617 4.78 6.94 11.31
N LEU A 618 4.10 5.99 11.97
CA LEU A 618 3.19 6.21 13.10
C LEU A 618 3.91 6.57 14.39
N LEU A 619 5.24 6.45 14.44
CA LEU A 619 6.02 6.90 15.58
C LEU A 619 6.47 8.35 15.36
N PRO A 620 6.69 9.13 16.44
CA PRO A 620 7.22 10.48 16.33
C PRO A 620 8.53 10.52 15.51
N PRO A 621 8.73 11.51 14.62
CA PRO A 621 9.91 11.57 13.76
C PRO A 621 11.22 11.53 14.53
N THR A 622 12.03 10.49 14.31
CA THR A 622 13.34 10.33 14.94
C THR A 622 14.45 11.09 14.19
N GLY A 623 15.47 11.56 14.91
CA GLY A 623 16.65 12.20 14.36
C GLY A 623 17.90 11.33 14.35
N THR A 624 17.78 10.01 14.52
CA THR A 624 18.93 9.09 14.60
C THR A 624 18.83 7.91 13.63
N PRO A 625 19.92 7.56 12.91
CA PRO A 625 19.95 6.39 12.03
C PRO A 625 19.93 5.07 12.80
N LEU A 626 20.19 5.08 14.12
CA LEU A 626 20.24 3.88 14.96
C LEU A 626 18.91 3.13 15.03
N THR A 627 17.80 3.80 14.73
CA THR A 627 16.48 3.18 14.65
C THR A 627 16.35 2.24 13.45
N GLY A 628 17.21 2.34 12.43
CA GLY A 628 17.07 1.60 11.17
C GLY A 628 15.92 2.08 10.29
N ILE A 629 15.34 3.26 10.58
CA ILE A 629 14.35 3.91 9.71
C ILE A 629 15.06 4.58 8.54
N ASP A 630 14.50 4.40 7.34
CA ASP A 630 15.03 4.99 6.12
C ASP A 630 15.08 6.53 6.21
N PHE A 631 16.12 7.12 5.63
CA PHE A 631 16.39 8.55 5.68
C PHE A 631 15.21 9.41 5.20
N VAL A 632 14.43 8.94 4.22
CA VAL A 632 13.30 9.70 3.68
C VAL A 632 12.17 9.90 4.71
N LYS A 633 12.06 8.99 5.68
CA LYS A 633 10.97 8.91 6.68
C LYS A 633 11.34 9.48 8.05
N ARG A 634 12.55 10.01 8.21
CA ARG A 634 13.07 10.52 9.49
C ARG A 634 13.79 11.85 9.33
N LEU A 635 14.18 12.46 10.44
CA LEU A 635 14.96 13.70 10.44
C LEU A 635 16.46 13.41 10.21
N PRO A 636 17.20 14.35 9.58
CA PRO A 636 18.63 14.19 9.32
C PRO A 636 19.46 14.20 10.60
N CYS A 637 20.48 13.34 10.64
CA CYS A 637 21.45 13.24 11.74
C CYS A 637 22.85 13.64 11.28
N GLY A 638 23.39 14.73 11.85
CA GLY A 638 24.73 15.23 11.52
C GLY A 638 24.84 15.93 10.17
N ASP A 639 26.02 16.48 9.87
CA ASP A 639 26.21 17.41 8.75
C ASP A 639 26.07 16.74 7.37
N VAL A 640 26.48 15.47 7.25
CA VAL A 640 26.35 14.72 6.00
C VAL A 640 24.88 14.56 5.62
N GLU A 641 24.02 14.12 6.54
CA GLU A 641 22.59 13.95 6.25
C GLU A 641 21.85 15.28 6.13
N LYS A 642 22.27 16.32 6.86
CA LYS A 642 21.77 17.68 6.64
C LYS A 642 22.08 18.18 5.23
N THR A 643 23.29 17.91 4.74
CA THR A 643 23.69 18.23 3.36
C THR A 643 22.86 17.44 2.34
N ARG A 644 22.68 16.12 2.55
CA ARG A 644 21.83 15.27 1.69
C ARG A 644 20.39 15.79 1.64
N ARG A 645 19.82 16.14 2.80
CA ARG A 645 18.48 16.74 2.90
C ARG A 645 18.41 18.04 2.11
N ALA A 646 19.35 18.96 2.31
CA ALA A 646 19.36 20.24 1.62
C ALA A 646 19.37 20.06 0.09
N ILE A 647 20.24 19.18 -0.42
CA ILE A 647 20.33 18.83 -1.84
C ILE A 647 18.98 18.29 -2.35
N ARG A 648 18.35 17.39 -1.59
CA ARG A 648 17.08 16.78 -1.98
C ARG A 648 15.91 17.78 -1.98
N VAL A 649 15.85 18.66 -1.00
CA VAL A 649 14.87 19.77 -0.93
C VAL A 649 15.02 20.67 -2.16
N PHE A 650 16.26 21.05 -2.49
CA PHE A 650 16.56 21.84 -3.69
C PHE A 650 16.05 21.17 -4.97
N PHE A 651 16.34 19.88 -5.17
CA PHE A 651 15.87 19.17 -6.36
C PHE A 651 14.34 19.08 -6.44
N MET A 652 13.66 18.82 -5.32
CA MET A 652 12.19 18.75 -5.26
C MET A 652 11.55 20.08 -5.64
N LEU A 653 11.97 21.18 -5.03
CA LEU A 653 11.41 22.51 -5.29
C LEU A 653 11.77 23.02 -6.69
N ARG A 654 12.98 22.76 -7.17
CA ARG A 654 13.39 23.07 -8.55
C ARG A 654 12.53 22.29 -9.56
N SER A 655 12.39 20.98 -9.38
CA SER A 655 11.59 20.13 -10.28
C SER A 655 10.14 20.60 -10.34
N LEU A 656 9.55 20.93 -9.19
CA LEU A 656 8.20 21.48 -9.12
C LEU A 656 8.10 22.84 -9.84
N SER A 657 9.00 23.79 -9.55
CA SER A 657 9.06 25.11 -10.20
C SER A 657 9.12 25.01 -11.72
N LEU A 658 10.01 24.17 -12.26
CA LEU A 658 10.14 23.94 -13.71
C LEU A 658 8.85 23.34 -14.30
N GLN A 659 8.25 22.35 -13.63
CA GLN A 659 7.01 21.73 -14.08
C GLN A 659 5.83 22.71 -14.10
N LEU A 660 5.72 23.59 -13.09
CA LEU A 660 4.65 24.59 -13.05
C LEU A 660 4.81 25.67 -14.13
N ARG A 661 6.03 25.95 -14.58
CA ARG A 661 6.33 26.88 -15.68
C ARG A 661 6.26 26.25 -17.07
N GLY A 662 6.15 24.92 -17.14
CA GLY A 662 6.22 24.19 -18.41
C GLY A 662 7.62 24.17 -19.03
N GLU A 663 8.67 24.40 -18.22
CA GLU A 663 10.05 24.38 -18.68
C GLU A 663 10.67 22.98 -18.52
N PRO A 664 11.39 22.46 -19.53
CA PRO A 664 12.09 21.19 -19.38
C PRO A 664 13.35 21.33 -18.51
N GLU A 665 13.70 20.29 -17.75
CA GLU A 665 14.99 20.25 -17.06
C GLU A 665 16.11 20.04 -18.09
N THR A 666 17.02 21.01 -18.19
CA THR A 666 18.10 21.05 -19.18
C THR A 666 19.49 20.99 -18.55
N GLN A 667 19.59 21.25 -17.25
CA GLN A 667 20.86 21.40 -16.53
C GLN A 667 21.23 20.14 -15.73
N LEU A 668 20.24 19.31 -15.40
CA LEU A 668 20.42 18.04 -14.72
C LEU A 668 19.94 16.87 -15.62
N PRO A 669 20.58 15.69 -15.55
CA PRO A 669 21.78 15.36 -14.77
C PRO A 669 23.01 16.15 -15.23
N LEU A 670 24.00 16.34 -14.33
CA LEU A 670 25.22 17.10 -14.62
C LEU A 670 26.00 16.55 -15.82
N THR A 671 25.83 15.27 -16.12
CA THR A 671 26.35 14.60 -17.32
C THR A 671 25.19 14.03 -18.11
N ARG A 672 24.89 14.63 -19.26
CA ARG A 672 23.82 14.17 -20.14
C ARG A 672 24.36 13.07 -21.05
N GLU A 673 23.56 12.04 -21.31
CA GLU A 673 23.95 10.97 -22.23
C GLU A 673 24.20 11.47 -23.66
N GLU A 674 23.55 12.56 -24.05
CA GLU A 674 23.73 13.24 -25.33
C GLU A 674 25.09 13.94 -25.47
N ASP A 675 25.72 14.31 -24.36
CA ASP A 675 27.04 14.94 -24.33
C ASP A 675 28.17 13.89 -24.40
N LEU A 676 27.86 12.61 -24.18
CA LEU A 676 28.85 11.54 -24.12
C LEU A 676 29.15 10.94 -25.50
N ILE A 677 30.40 10.54 -25.68
CA ILE A 677 30.87 9.78 -26.84
C ILE A 677 30.44 8.33 -26.68
N LYS A 678 29.82 7.75 -27.71
CA LYS A 678 29.35 6.37 -27.73
C LYS A 678 30.36 5.44 -28.40
N THR A 679 30.26 4.16 -28.10
CA THR A 679 31.03 3.13 -28.81
C THR A 679 30.62 3.12 -30.28
N ASP A 680 31.60 2.97 -31.15
CA ASP A 680 31.53 3.02 -32.62
C ASP A 680 31.21 4.40 -33.22
N ASP A 681 31.21 5.47 -32.42
CA ASP A 681 31.21 6.84 -32.95
C ASP A 681 32.51 7.12 -33.73
N VAL A 682 32.38 7.92 -34.79
CA VAL A 682 33.48 8.32 -35.69
C VAL A 682 33.89 9.76 -35.35
N LEU A 683 35.12 9.91 -34.85
CA LEU A 683 35.66 11.18 -34.35
C LEU A 683 36.70 11.78 -35.31
N ASP A 684 36.70 13.10 -35.44
CA ASP A 684 37.79 13.85 -36.09
C ASP A 684 38.94 14.01 -35.09
N LEU A 685 40.12 13.49 -35.44
CA LEU A 685 41.30 13.47 -34.59
C LEU A 685 42.41 14.42 -35.05
N ASN A 686 42.17 15.25 -36.07
CA ASN A 686 43.21 16.07 -36.69
C ASN A 686 43.86 17.10 -35.73
N ASN A 687 43.11 17.55 -34.72
CA ASN A 687 43.56 18.50 -33.71
C ASN A 687 43.62 17.89 -32.30
N SER A 688 43.75 16.57 -32.23
CA SER A 688 43.66 15.83 -30.99
C SER A 688 45.02 15.26 -30.61
N ASP A 689 45.50 15.62 -29.42
CA ASP A 689 46.70 14.99 -28.88
C ASP A 689 46.40 13.52 -28.52
N LEU A 690 46.79 12.58 -29.38
CA LEU A 690 46.58 11.14 -29.19
C LEU A 690 47.80 10.48 -28.54
N ILE A 691 47.56 9.51 -27.65
CA ILE A 691 48.64 8.69 -27.07
C ILE A 691 48.48 7.24 -27.54
N ALA A 692 49.41 6.75 -28.36
CA ALA A 692 49.41 5.36 -28.79
C ALA A 692 49.72 4.41 -27.62
N CYS A 693 48.90 3.36 -27.46
CA CYS A 693 49.08 2.35 -26.42
C CYS A 693 48.61 0.96 -26.88
N THR A 694 49.24 -0.08 -26.34
CA THR A 694 48.76 -1.46 -26.44
C THR A 694 47.92 -1.78 -25.21
N VAL A 695 46.66 -2.15 -25.41
CA VAL A 695 45.72 -2.48 -24.34
C VAL A 695 45.66 -3.99 -24.19
N ILE A 696 46.00 -4.48 -23.00
CA ILE A 696 45.91 -5.90 -22.62
C ILE A 696 44.68 -6.07 -21.72
N THR A 697 43.67 -6.75 -22.24
CA THR A 697 42.44 -7.08 -21.51
C THR A 697 42.66 -8.30 -20.60
N LYS A 698 41.79 -8.50 -19.62
CA LYS A 698 41.84 -9.68 -18.72
C LYS A 698 41.79 -11.02 -19.46
N ASP A 699 41.16 -11.06 -20.62
CA ASP A 699 41.02 -12.27 -21.45
C ASP A 699 42.30 -12.58 -22.26
N GLY A 700 43.39 -11.84 -22.03
CA GLY A 700 44.68 -12.00 -22.72
C GLY A 700 44.73 -11.37 -24.11
N GLY A 701 43.64 -10.74 -24.56
CA GLY A 701 43.60 -10.02 -25.84
C GLY A 701 44.49 -8.78 -25.81
N MET A 702 45.45 -8.72 -26.74
CA MET A 702 46.33 -7.58 -26.96
C MET A 702 45.89 -6.81 -28.20
N VAL A 703 45.52 -5.55 -28.03
CA VAL A 703 45.08 -4.68 -29.15
C VAL A 703 45.78 -3.33 -29.11
N GLN A 704 46.23 -2.85 -30.27
CA GLN A 704 46.78 -1.49 -30.38
C GLN A 704 45.65 -0.47 -30.58
N ARG A 705 45.68 0.59 -29.78
CA ARG A 705 44.67 1.66 -29.76
C ARG A 705 45.33 3.01 -29.51
N PHE A 706 44.62 4.08 -29.86
CA PHE A 706 44.97 5.44 -29.47
C PHE A 706 44.11 5.87 -28.29
N LEU A 707 44.73 6.36 -27.23
CA LEU A 707 44.07 6.97 -26.10
C LEU A 707 43.80 8.45 -26.40
N ALA A 708 42.52 8.80 -26.45
CA ALA A 708 42.03 10.17 -26.48
C ALA A 708 41.39 10.52 -25.12
N VAL A 709 41.63 11.73 -24.63
CA VAL A 709 41.03 12.25 -23.39
C VAL A 709 40.24 13.50 -23.74
N ASP A 710 38.95 13.45 -23.46
CA ASP A 710 38.00 14.55 -23.62
C ASP A 710 37.63 15.16 -22.25
N ILE A 711 36.64 16.06 -22.20
CA ILE A 711 36.24 16.81 -21.00
C ILE A 711 35.72 15.88 -19.88
N TYR A 712 34.88 14.89 -20.21
CA TYR A 712 34.27 13.98 -19.22
C TYR A 712 34.69 12.52 -19.36
N GLN A 713 35.26 12.14 -20.51
CA GLN A 713 35.53 10.75 -20.87
C GLN A 713 36.95 10.54 -21.41
N MET A 714 37.43 9.31 -21.26
CA MET A 714 38.54 8.78 -22.04
C MET A 714 37.98 7.81 -23.09
N SER A 715 38.57 7.83 -24.28
CA SER A 715 38.16 7.01 -25.40
C SER A 715 39.36 6.25 -25.96
N LEU A 716 39.16 4.96 -26.24
CA LEU A 716 40.09 4.14 -27.01
C LEU A 716 39.63 4.14 -28.46
N VAL A 717 40.49 4.63 -29.34
CA VAL A 717 40.15 4.87 -30.74
C VAL A 717 41.03 4.03 -31.66
N GLU A 718 40.41 3.50 -32.71
CA GLU A 718 41.08 2.83 -33.82
C GLU A 718 41.04 3.75 -35.04
N PRO A 719 42.14 3.90 -35.82
CA PRO A 719 42.12 4.74 -37.01
C PRO A 719 41.08 4.26 -38.02
N ASP A 720 40.32 5.18 -38.61
CA ASP A 720 39.33 4.86 -39.63
C ASP A 720 40.03 4.48 -40.93
N VAL A 721 39.66 3.34 -41.49
CA VAL A 721 40.21 2.80 -42.74
C VAL A 721 39.84 3.64 -43.96
N SER A 722 38.74 4.40 -43.86
CA SER A 722 38.15 5.16 -44.97
C SER A 722 38.57 6.62 -45.01
N ARG A 723 38.99 7.21 -43.88
CA ARG A 723 39.22 8.65 -43.73
C ARG A 723 40.48 8.92 -42.91
N LEU A 724 41.48 9.52 -43.55
CA LEU A 724 42.70 9.93 -42.87
C LEU A 724 42.42 11.05 -41.86
N GLY A 725 42.95 10.92 -40.65
CA GLY A 725 42.69 11.87 -39.55
C GLY A 725 41.41 11.58 -38.74
N TRP A 726 40.67 10.52 -39.08
CA TRP A 726 39.47 10.10 -38.35
C TRP A 726 39.71 8.78 -37.62
N GLY A 727 38.93 8.52 -36.57
CA GLY A 727 38.99 7.26 -35.86
C GLY A 727 37.66 6.82 -35.26
N VAL A 728 37.51 5.52 -35.11
CA VAL A 728 36.32 4.85 -34.58
C VAL A 728 36.55 4.49 -33.12
N VAL A 729 35.63 4.93 -32.25
CA VAL A 729 35.70 4.68 -30.81
C VAL A 729 35.39 3.22 -30.51
N LYS A 730 36.32 2.50 -29.89
CA LYS A 730 36.14 1.09 -29.47
C LYS A 730 35.77 0.95 -28.00
N PHE A 731 36.02 1.98 -27.21
CA PHE A 731 35.59 2.05 -25.82
C PHE A 731 35.55 3.52 -25.40
N ALA A 732 34.55 3.89 -24.60
CA ALA A 732 34.48 5.19 -23.93
C ALA A 732 34.11 4.98 -22.45
N GLY A 733 34.82 5.63 -21.55
CA GLY A 733 34.60 5.52 -20.10
C GLY A 733 34.74 6.87 -19.40
N LEU A 734 33.94 7.10 -18.35
CA LEU A 734 33.96 8.35 -17.59
C LEU A 734 35.28 8.49 -16.80
N LEU A 735 35.89 9.68 -16.88
CA LEU A 735 37.14 9.97 -16.17
C LEU A 735 36.99 9.97 -14.65
N GLN A 736 35.79 10.28 -14.15
CA GLN A 736 35.51 10.34 -12.70
C GLN A 736 35.54 8.96 -12.03
N ASP A 737 35.15 7.90 -12.74
CA ASP A 737 35.02 6.53 -12.23
C ASP A 737 36.28 5.69 -12.46
N MET A 738 37.35 6.35 -12.92
CA MET A 738 38.61 5.72 -13.31
C MET A 738 39.62 5.69 -12.16
N GLN A 739 40.26 4.53 -12.00
CA GLN A 739 41.43 4.31 -11.14
C GLN A 739 42.63 3.98 -12.01
N VAL A 740 43.75 4.66 -11.76
CA VAL A 740 45.01 4.51 -12.52
C VAL A 740 46.13 4.16 -11.55
N THR A 741 46.74 2.98 -11.70
CA THR A 741 47.88 2.52 -10.92
C THR A 741 49.07 2.19 -11.82
N GLY A 742 50.29 2.44 -11.34
CA GLY A 742 51.50 2.02 -12.06
C GLY A 742 51.78 0.54 -11.82
N VAL A 743 52.44 -0.12 -12.77
CA VAL A 743 52.95 -1.48 -12.60
C VAL A 743 54.37 -1.40 -12.01
N GLU A 744 54.62 -2.08 -10.89
CA GLU A 744 55.90 -1.97 -10.15
C GLU A 744 57.11 -2.43 -10.99
N ASP A 745 56.93 -3.46 -11.83
CA ASP A 745 57.99 -4.06 -12.64
C ASP A 745 58.06 -3.54 -14.08
N ASP A 746 57.15 -2.67 -14.52
CA ASP A 746 57.16 -2.07 -15.86
C ASP A 746 56.84 -0.58 -15.84
N SER A 747 57.89 0.22 -15.97
CA SER A 747 57.83 1.69 -16.05
C SER A 747 57.03 2.22 -17.26
N ARG A 748 56.70 1.36 -18.23
CA ARG A 748 55.90 1.69 -19.43
C ARG A 748 54.44 1.22 -19.34
N ALA A 749 54.02 0.62 -18.22
CA ALA A 749 52.68 0.06 -18.08
C ALA A 749 51.84 0.76 -17.00
N LEU A 750 50.55 0.97 -17.31
CA LEU A 750 49.53 1.45 -16.38
C LEU A 750 48.39 0.46 -16.28
N ASN A 751 47.96 0.14 -15.06
CA ASN A 751 46.72 -0.58 -14.81
C ASN A 751 45.59 0.43 -14.70
N ILE A 752 44.61 0.34 -15.61
CA ILE A 752 43.45 1.23 -15.65
C ILE A 752 42.20 0.39 -15.38
N THR A 753 41.46 0.77 -14.35
CA THR A 753 40.15 0.19 -14.03
C THR A 753 39.10 1.29 -14.06
N ILE A 754 38.04 1.11 -14.84
CA ILE A 754 36.90 2.03 -14.91
C ILE A 754 35.69 1.29 -14.40
N HIS A 755 34.98 1.89 -13.46
CA HIS A 755 33.80 1.29 -12.86
C HIS A 755 32.53 1.87 -13.50
N LYS A 756 31.48 1.06 -13.56
CA LYS A 756 30.13 1.58 -13.74
C LYS A 756 29.72 2.31 -12.46
N PRO A 757 29.06 3.49 -12.55
CA PRO A 757 28.45 4.12 -11.39
C PRO A 757 27.58 3.11 -10.65
N ALA A 758 27.77 3.00 -9.33
CA ALA A 758 27.01 2.08 -8.50
C ALA A 758 25.52 2.45 -8.54
N SER A 759 24.63 1.48 -8.70
CA SER A 759 23.18 1.72 -8.69
C SER A 759 22.63 2.01 -7.29
N SER A 760 23.42 1.69 -6.25
CA SER A 760 23.15 2.06 -4.87
C SER A 760 24.45 2.44 -4.15
N PRO A 761 24.40 3.33 -3.14
CA PRO A 761 25.57 3.75 -2.36
C PRO A 761 26.22 2.62 -1.53
N HIS A 762 25.63 1.41 -1.52
CA HIS A 762 26.15 0.25 -0.78
C HIS A 762 26.57 -0.91 -1.71
N SER A 763 26.34 -0.78 -3.02
CA SER A 763 26.77 -1.78 -4.00
C SER A 763 28.22 -1.56 -4.41
N LYS A 764 29.00 -2.65 -4.51
CA LYS A 764 30.38 -2.57 -5.02
C LYS A 764 30.34 -2.15 -6.50
N PRO A 765 31.11 -1.12 -6.91
CA PRO A 765 31.18 -0.71 -8.31
C PRO A 765 31.64 -1.87 -9.20
N PHE A 766 30.95 -2.12 -10.31
CA PHE A 766 31.31 -3.17 -11.26
C PHE A 766 32.33 -2.63 -12.28
N PRO A 767 33.50 -3.27 -12.48
CA PRO A 767 34.48 -2.78 -13.44
C PRO A 767 33.99 -3.03 -14.88
N ILE A 768 33.78 -1.95 -15.64
CA ILE A 768 33.43 -2.02 -17.07
C ILE A 768 34.67 -2.17 -17.96
N LEU A 769 35.82 -1.73 -17.47
CA LEU A 769 37.12 -1.95 -18.07
C LEU A 769 38.11 -2.25 -16.95
N GLN A 770 38.90 -3.30 -17.12
CA GLN A 770 40.08 -3.54 -16.32
C GLN A 770 41.16 -4.10 -17.25
N ALA A 771 42.13 -3.26 -17.56
CA ALA A 771 43.15 -3.56 -18.56
C ALA A 771 44.50 -2.92 -18.22
N THR A 772 45.57 -3.52 -18.73
CA THR A 772 46.93 -2.99 -18.64
C THR A 772 47.29 -2.30 -19.95
N PHE A 773 47.66 -1.03 -19.87
CA PHE A 773 48.02 -0.17 -20.99
C PHE A 773 49.54 -0.08 -21.06
N ILE A 774 50.13 -0.58 -22.14
CA ILE A 774 51.58 -0.51 -22.39
C ILE A 774 51.88 0.59 -23.41
N PHE A 775 52.79 1.50 -23.06
CA PHE A 775 53.22 2.61 -23.90
C PHE A 775 54.59 2.34 -24.52
N SER A 776 54.95 3.05 -25.60
CA SER A 776 56.23 2.84 -26.31
C SER A 776 57.45 3.13 -25.43
N ASP A 777 57.34 4.12 -24.54
CA ASP A 777 58.40 4.60 -23.68
C ASP A 777 57.83 5.10 -22.34
N HIS A 778 58.72 5.25 -21.36
CA HIS A 778 58.37 5.72 -20.01
C HIS A 778 57.80 7.15 -20.00
N ILE A 779 58.21 8.00 -20.94
CA ILE A 779 57.78 9.39 -21.03
C ILE A 779 56.29 9.44 -21.41
N ARG A 780 55.88 8.68 -22.43
CA ARG A 780 54.46 8.57 -22.85
C ARG A 780 53.59 7.94 -21.78
N CYS A 781 54.11 6.97 -21.04
CA CYS A 781 53.44 6.41 -19.87
C CYS A 781 53.16 7.48 -18.80
N ILE A 782 54.16 8.30 -18.45
CA ILE A 782 53.99 9.41 -17.51
C ILE A 782 52.99 10.44 -18.06
N ILE A 783 53.12 10.84 -19.33
CA ILE A 783 52.20 11.80 -19.97
C ILE A 783 50.77 11.29 -19.92
N ALA A 784 50.53 10.01 -20.23
CA ALA A 784 49.21 9.39 -20.14
C ALA A 784 48.66 9.43 -18.72
N LYS A 785 49.45 9.01 -17.72
CA LYS A 785 49.06 9.05 -16.30
C LYS A 785 48.71 10.47 -15.86
N GLN A 786 49.54 11.46 -16.19
CA GLN A 786 49.31 12.85 -15.83
C GLN A 786 48.07 13.42 -16.53
N ARG A 787 47.86 13.08 -17.80
CA ARG A 787 46.70 13.57 -18.56
C ARG A 787 45.39 12.97 -18.08
N LEU A 788 45.37 11.68 -17.76
CA LEU A 788 44.23 11.01 -17.16
C LEU A 788 43.89 11.59 -15.78
N ALA A 789 44.90 11.86 -14.94
CA ALA A 789 44.72 12.49 -13.64
C ALA A 789 44.21 13.95 -13.76
N LYS A 790 44.82 14.76 -14.64
CA LYS A 790 44.39 16.14 -14.93
C LYS A 790 42.98 16.18 -15.50
N GLY A 791 42.66 15.29 -16.44
CA GLY A 791 41.33 15.16 -17.03
C GLY A 791 40.27 14.82 -15.99
N ARG A 792 40.55 13.91 -15.05
CA ARG A 792 39.65 13.59 -13.93
C ARG A 792 39.38 14.80 -13.04
N ILE A 793 40.41 15.56 -12.67
CA ILE A 793 40.28 16.79 -11.87
C ILE A 793 39.47 17.85 -12.64
N GLN A 794 39.76 18.02 -13.94
CA GLN A 794 39.05 18.96 -14.81
C GLN A 794 37.57 18.59 -14.97
N ALA A 795 37.24 17.30 -15.19
CA ALA A 795 35.88 16.81 -15.27
C ALA A 795 35.08 17.13 -14.01
N ARG A 796 35.65 16.84 -12.82
CA ARG A 796 35.02 17.15 -11.52
C ARG A 796 34.88 18.66 -11.31
N ARG A 797 35.91 19.45 -11.66
CA ARG A 797 35.85 20.92 -11.59
C ARG A 797 34.76 21.50 -12.48
N MET A 798 34.62 21.01 -13.72
CA MET A 798 33.56 21.44 -14.64
C MET A 798 32.16 21.11 -14.10
N LYS A 799 31.97 19.94 -13.49
CA LYS A 799 30.71 19.58 -12.83
C LYS A 799 30.42 20.47 -11.63
N MET A 800 31.42 20.74 -10.79
CA MET A 800 31.29 21.68 -9.68
C MET A 800 30.95 23.09 -10.15
N GLN A 801 31.49 23.55 -11.28
CA GLN A 801 31.11 24.83 -11.88
C GLN A 801 29.66 24.82 -12.39
N ARG A 802 29.18 23.71 -12.96
CA ARG A 802 27.75 23.55 -13.32
C ARG A 802 26.86 23.62 -12.08
N ILE A 803 27.27 23.01 -10.97
CA ILE A 803 26.58 23.14 -9.68
C ILE A 803 26.60 24.60 -9.19
N ALA A 804 27.75 25.28 -9.25
CA ALA A 804 27.84 26.69 -8.86
C ALA A 804 26.87 27.56 -9.66
N ALA A 805 26.73 27.30 -10.97
CA ALA A 805 25.76 27.98 -11.83
C ALA A 805 24.30 27.65 -11.42
N LEU A 806 23.99 26.38 -11.10
CA LEU A 806 22.68 25.97 -10.57
C LEU A 806 22.33 26.64 -9.23
N LEU A 807 23.35 27.03 -8.47
CA LEU A 807 23.23 27.71 -7.19
C LEU A 807 23.45 29.22 -7.32
N ASP A 808 23.37 29.83 -8.50
CA ASP A 808 23.66 31.26 -8.79
C ASP A 808 24.89 31.85 -8.07
N LEU A 809 25.95 31.05 -7.92
CA LEU A 809 27.23 31.50 -7.39
C LEU A 809 28.06 32.13 -8.52
N PRO A 810 28.89 33.16 -8.23
CA PRO A 810 29.73 33.77 -9.24
C PRO A 810 30.72 32.74 -9.79
N ILE A 811 30.60 32.45 -11.10
CA ILE A 811 31.50 31.55 -11.79
C ILE A 811 32.85 32.26 -11.91
N GLN A 812 33.85 31.83 -11.13
CA GLN A 812 35.20 32.35 -11.31
C GLN A 812 35.67 32.06 -12.75
N PRO A 813 36.04 33.09 -13.54
CA PRO A 813 36.59 32.87 -14.87
C PRO A 813 37.86 32.04 -14.74
N THR A 814 38.02 31.09 -15.65
CA THR A 814 39.14 30.15 -15.68
C THR A 814 40.47 30.90 -15.62
N THR A 815 41.16 30.85 -14.48
CA THR A 815 42.61 31.06 -14.50
C THR A 815 43.19 29.85 -15.22
N GLU A 816 43.58 30.06 -16.48
CA GLU A 816 44.42 29.12 -17.19
C GLU A 816 45.60 28.76 -16.28
N VAL A 817 45.79 27.47 -16.03
CA VAL A 817 47.01 26.99 -15.40
C VAL A 817 48.14 27.33 -16.38
N LEU A 818 48.94 28.33 -16.02
CA LEU A 818 50.11 28.81 -16.77
C LEU A 818 50.89 27.65 -17.39
N GLY A 819 50.90 27.62 -18.72
CA GLY A 819 51.84 26.81 -19.50
C GLY A 819 51.19 25.87 -20.50
N PHE A 820 50.44 26.37 -21.47
CA PHE A 820 50.43 25.94 -22.89
C PHE A 820 49.63 27.00 -23.67
N GLY A 821 50.33 27.86 -24.42
CA GLY A 821 49.69 28.94 -25.18
C GLY A 821 49.03 28.41 -26.45
N LEU A 822 47.75 28.74 -26.65
CA LEU A 822 47.11 28.77 -27.96
C LEU A 822 46.43 30.15 -28.10
N GLY A 823 46.70 30.79 -29.24
CA GLY A 823 46.35 32.18 -29.50
C GLY A 823 44.86 32.48 -29.43
N SER A 824 44.55 33.68 -28.95
CA SER A 824 43.22 34.26 -28.86
C SER A 824 42.51 34.30 -30.22
N SER A 825 41.33 33.70 -30.29
CA SER A 825 40.19 34.27 -31.04
C SER A 825 38.89 33.78 -30.40
N SER A 826 37.97 34.73 -30.20
CA SER A 826 36.66 34.56 -29.60
C SER A 826 35.77 33.64 -30.42
N SER A 827 35.33 32.51 -29.88
CA SER A 827 34.16 31.78 -30.35
C SER A 827 33.61 30.84 -29.27
N SER A 828 32.28 30.81 -29.15
CA SER A 828 31.41 29.82 -28.49
C SER A 828 32.07 28.54 -27.97
N GLN A 829 31.75 28.15 -26.72
CA GLN A 829 32.13 26.88 -26.08
C GLN A 829 31.92 25.68 -27.03
N HIS A 830 32.97 25.28 -27.73
CA HIS A 830 32.97 24.12 -28.63
C HIS A 830 33.52 22.91 -27.88
N LEU A 831 32.76 21.81 -27.87
CA LEU A 831 33.26 20.51 -27.38
C LEU A 831 34.40 20.06 -28.31
N PRO A 832 35.55 19.62 -27.78
CA PRO A 832 36.57 18.95 -28.57
C PRO A 832 35.94 17.76 -29.32
N PHE A 833 36.42 17.43 -30.52
CA PHE A 833 35.97 16.28 -31.34
C PHE A 833 34.59 16.39 -32.05
N ARG A 834 33.81 17.48 -31.87
CA ARG A 834 32.53 17.67 -32.61
C ARG A 834 32.62 18.78 -33.67
N PHE A 835 32.81 18.37 -34.92
CA PHE A 835 32.49 19.17 -36.11
C PHE A 835 31.54 18.35 -36.98
N TYR A 836 30.23 18.66 -36.97
CA TYR A 836 29.32 18.17 -38.00
C TYR A 836 28.27 19.22 -38.35
N ASP A 837 28.25 19.58 -39.64
CA ASP A 837 27.14 20.24 -40.32
C ASP A 837 25.88 19.38 -40.22
N GLN A 838 24.81 19.95 -39.66
CA GLN A 838 23.45 19.42 -39.75
C GLN A 838 22.93 19.55 -41.18
N CYS A 839 23.34 18.66 -42.08
CA CYS A 839 22.68 18.48 -43.39
C CYS A 839 22.87 17.06 -43.89
N ARG A 840 22.11 16.09 -43.34
CA ARG A 840 21.58 14.90 -44.03
C ARG A 840 20.83 14.00 -43.04
N ARG A 841 19.55 14.26 -42.85
CA ARG A 841 18.55 13.21 -42.59
C ARG A 841 17.49 13.33 -43.67
N GLY A 842 17.42 12.33 -44.53
CA GLY A 842 16.45 12.28 -45.61
C GLY A 842 16.48 10.94 -46.33
N SER A 843 15.50 10.11 -45.97
CA SER A 843 14.84 9.08 -46.78
C SER A 843 15.60 7.81 -47.19
N SER A 844 15.09 6.69 -46.69
CA SER A 844 15.17 5.39 -47.36
C SER A 844 13.75 4.94 -47.69
N ASP A 845 13.34 5.09 -48.95
CA ASP A 845 12.38 4.19 -49.58
C ASP A 845 12.67 4.12 -51.10
N PRO A 846 12.90 2.93 -51.70
CA PRO A 846 13.26 2.80 -53.09
C PRO A 846 12.02 2.45 -53.93
N THR A 847 11.76 3.22 -55.00
CA THR A 847 11.34 2.77 -56.34
C THR A 847 10.69 3.92 -57.12
N VAL A 848 10.80 3.84 -58.46
CA VAL A 848 10.16 4.67 -59.50
C VAL A 848 11.00 5.80 -60.14
N GLN A 849 11.70 5.38 -61.20
CA GLN A 849 11.80 5.97 -62.57
C GLN A 849 12.19 7.45 -62.83
N ARG A 850 13.33 7.59 -63.53
CA ARG A 850 13.63 8.43 -64.74
C ARG A 850 13.07 9.87 -64.86
N SER A 851 13.97 10.86 -64.91
CA SER A 851 14.45 11.58 -66.13
C SER A 851 14.88 13.04 -65.80
N VAL A 852 16.15 13.44 -66.03
CA VAL A 852 16.74 14.18 -67.18
C VAL A 852 16.60 15.73 -67.14
N PHE A 853 17.74 16.43 -67.37
CA PHE A 853 18.03 17.87 -67.66
C PHE A 853 17.96 18.87 -66.48
N ALA A 854 19.05 19.50 -66.00
CA ALA A 854 19.99 20.50 -66.58
C ALA A 854 19.44 21.95 -66.58
N SER A 855 20.20 22.88 -65.97
CA SER A 855 20.35 24.36 -66.20
C SER A 855 20.67 25.06 -64.86
N VAL A 856 21.90 25.48 -64.55
CA VAL A 856 22.63 26.71 -64.94
C VAL A 856 22.07 28.00 -64.31
N ASP A 857 22.88 28.57 -63.41
CA ASP A 857 23.12 29.97 -63.00
C ASP A 857 21.95 30.96 -62.78
N LYS A 858 21.87 31.55 -61.57
CA LYS A 858 22.26 32.97 -61.30
C LYS A 858 21.81 33.45 -59.90
N VAL A 859 22.79 33.92 -59.12
CA VAL A 859 22.73 34.94 -58.03
C VAL A 859 22.57 36.33 -58.72
N PRO A 860 22.18 37.50 -58.11
CA PRO A 860 22.07 37.94 -56.70
C PRO A 860 20.75 38.65 -56.31
N GLY A 861 20.58 38.92 -55.02
CA GLY A 861 19.60 39.87 -54.48
C GLY A 861 20.00 41.34 -54.60
N PHE A 862 19.02 42.24 -54.39
CA PHE A 862 19.05 43.43 -53.51
C PHE A 862 17.85 44.36 -53.81
N ARG A 863 17.21 44.85 -52.73
CA ARG A 863 16.48 46.13 -52.54
C ARG A 863 15.47 45.93 -51.39
N VAL A 864 15.37 46.71 -50.32
CA VAL A 864 15.97 47.98 -49.87
C VAL A 864 16.15 47.87 -48.35
#